data_AF-A0AAW0E2B6-F1
#
_entry.id   AF-A0AAW0E2B6-F1
#
_cell.length_a   1.000
_cell.length_b   1.000
_cell.length_c   1.000
_cell.angle_alpha   90.00
_cell.angle_beta   90.00
_cell.angle_gamma   90.00
#
_symmetry.space_group_name_H-M   'P 1'
#
loop_
_entity.id
_entity.type
_entity.pdbx_description
1 polymer ?
#
loop_
_entity_poly.entity_id
_entity_poly.type
_entity_poly.pdbx_seq_one_letter_code
_entity_poly.pdbx_strand_id
1 'polypeptide(L)'
;MQNPRLSSVYVQVPASPYTISRLSSSSTRKENEPWRSNLAMQDPTASSSLKRKLPYAEHPLQPYITVMAAMKKPKLTPEPPPAASGSVTYIYCHQCGKKRDKEDSAHCSHVETYSVAKDRPSKTRRCHTKYCRACLKNRYSEDLDAIKAHNATTSAQSSRIGEPYDYKCPRCRDLCNCSRCRKAKGLDPTGKFVNSTNVAADSNSKASMEGIIKLNDSKGKRAPRLKQKPTGPLPTLKWTKLRSHLSVEDAEARLHIREFVLRFFAKALPKVHLDELEQINGNGRSRYDEEDIIPWVSEGCLKSIILAFLSVLAEEETNDTIKKAIQMGSKEMRAPSVGLGKIWQILSSLRDALDASEPDDDDGAASEESDTIPSFPDPLPLPNAVANSRRTRSAGSFIVDTIQMIPVILGLIDAVMETPTIRGEIDKGAKESKDVARDVKDATRNANERWEKSKKETENINELQFKARRAAHKQLLQDIDGAGKVAMHRFNPRFSVLGTDRDGRTYYALSPSLSESDSALEFIASMVADTDDANGNSKARRKRRSKREEERSSLKEWSWFIAVWGTKPPLESGTLPFKPIASTDDDDDDEPDDETVDKWWAIWQPVEIRKLVSWITIKYHLNEVETSSTSSAASTPSADGSPPTAWEGGDIRMSPQSSRLELLTLVANLEDYALGLEFRVRAEEDTHTPPVDSDKGKGKAT
;
A
#
# COMPACT_ATOMS: atom_id res chain seq x y z
N MET A 1 45.55 -11.42 41.50
CA MET A 1 45.46 -10.50 40.34
C MET A 1 45.80 -11.27 39.08
N GLN A 2 44.80 -11.72 38.32
CA GLN A 2 44.92 -12.18 36.93
C GLN A 2 43.49 -12.29 36.38
N ASN A 3 43.15 -11.47 35.40
CA ASN A 3 41.85 -11.42 34.71
C ASN A 3 41.85 -12.39 33.52
N PRO A 4 40.85 -13.28 33.35
CA PRO A 4 40.73 -14.07 32.15
C PRO A 4 39.85 -13.36 31.10
N ARG A 5 40.51 -13.12 29.98
CA ARG A 5 40.14 -13.02 28.56
C ARG A 5 38.66 -13.09 28.13
N LEU A 6 38.38 -12.11 27.26
CA LEU A 6 37.27 -11.88 26.34
C LEU A 6 36.77 -13.14 25.58
N SER A 7 35.46 -13.33 25.57
CA SER A 7 34.72 -14.25 24.72
C SER A 7 34.50 -13.65 23.32
N SER A 8 34.94 -14.32 22.27
CA SER A 8 34.55 -14.02 20.89
C SER A 8 33.12 -14.50 20.65
N VAL A 9 32.21 -13.56 20.38
CA VAL A 9 30.85 -13.84 19.92
C VAL A 9 30.89 -13.95 18.39
N TYR A 10 30.61 -15.14 17.86
CA TYR A 10 30.38 -15.34 16.44
C TYR A 10 28.94 -14.97 16.10
N VAL A 11 28.74 -14.04 15.17
CA VAL A 11 27.43 -13.74 14.58
C VAL A 11 27.28 -14.65 13.35
N GLN A 12 26.37 -15.62 13.44
CA GLN A 12 26.00 -16.49 12.33
C GLN A 12 25.05 -15.73 11.40
N VAL A 13 25.52 -15.39 10.19
CA VAL A 13 24.69 -14.83 9.13
C VAL A 13 23.84 -15.98 8.56
N PRO A 14 22.50 -15.89 8.53
CA PRO A 14 21.65 -16.93 7.95
C PRO A 14 21.89 -17.05 6.44
N ALA A 15 21.87 -18.28 5.92
CA ALA A 15 21.97 -18.53 4.48
C ALA A 15 20.74 -17.98 3.74
N SER A 16 20.97 -17.44 2.54
CA SER A 16 19.94 -16.95 1.62
C SER A 16 18.93 -18.06 1.27
N PRO A 17 17.61 -17.82 1.28
CA PRO A 17 16.59 -18.83 1.05
C PRO A 17 16.37 -19.23 -0.43
N TYR A 18 17.21 -18.80 -1.37
CA TYR A 18 17.14 -19.22 -2.78
C TYR A 18 18.46 -19.83 -3.25
N THR A 19 18.58 -21.14 -3.14
CA THR A 19 19.52 -21.94 -3.94
C THR A 19 18.72 -22.74 -4.97
N ILE A 20 18.67 -22.21 -6.19
CA ILE A 20 18.34 -23.00 -7.37
C ILE A 20 19.42 -24.08 -7.48
N SER A 21 19.00 -25.34 -7.49
CA SER A 21 19.89 -26.50 -7.60
C SER A 21 20.65 -26.47 -8.92
N ARG A 22 21.97 -26.16 -8.86
CA ARG A 22 22.93 -26.58 -9.89
C ARG A 22 23.88 -27.60 -9.29
N LEU A 23 24.09 -28.66 -10.06
CA LEU A 23 24.82 -29.86 -9.70
C LEU A 23 26.27 -29.56 -9.28
N SER A 24 26.70 -30.34 -8.31
CA SER A 24 28.01 -30.39 -7.68
C SER A 24 29.15 -30.63 -8.68
N SER A 25 30.18 -29.80 -8.61
CA SER A 25 31.56 -30.17 -8.91
C SER A 25 32.47 -29.65 -7.80
N SER A 26 33.14 -30.57 -7.13
CA SER A 26 33.97 -30.34 -5.95
C SER A 26 35.32 -29.71 -6.33
N SER A 27 35.68 -28.61 -5.68
CA SER A 27 37.06 -28.13 -5.63
C SER A 27 37.32 -27.50 -4.26
N THR A 28 38.21 -28.13 -3.51
CA THR A 28 38.65 -27.70 -2.18
C THR A 28 39.71 -26.60 -2.31
N ARG A 29 39.43 -25.38 -1.85
CA ARG A 29 40.47 -24.41 -1.47
C ARG A 29 40.11 -23.71 -0.16
N LYS A 30 41.11 -23.64 0.72
CA LYS A 30 41.14 -22.87 1.97
C LYS A 30 41.61 -21.47 1.64
N GLU A 31 40.89 -20.44 2.09
CA GLU A 31 41.37 -19.07 2.04
C GLU A 31 40.97 -18.34 3.32
N ASN A 32 41.97 -17.94 4.10
CA ASN A 32 41.84 -17.08 5.27
C ASN A 32 43.21 -16.44 5.50
N GLU A 33 43.44 -15.27 4.90
CA GLU A 33 44.54 -14.38 5.29
C GLU A 33 44.06 -12.92 5.26
N PRO A 34 44.21 -12.16 6.37
CA PRO A 34 43.74 -10.79 6.43
C PRO A 34 44.82 -9.81 5.96
N TRP A 35 44.43 -8.96 5.01
CA TRP A 35 45.22 -7.84 4.52
C TRP A 35 45.58 -6.88 5.66
N ARG A 36 46.89 -6.74 5.91
CA ARG A 36 47.47 -5.67 6.73
C ARG A 36 47.70 -4.45 5.84
N SER A 37 47.05 -3.34 6.16
CA SER A 37 47.49 -2.01 5.71
C SER A 37 47.94 -1.21 6.91
N ASN A 38 49.26 -1.08 7.04
CA ASN A 38 49.94 -0.08 7.86
C ASN A 38 49.72 1.30 7.23
N LEU A 39 49.32 2.29 8.03
CA LEU A 39 49.76 3.68 7.84
C LEU A 39 49.69 4.43 9.17
N ALA A 40 50.70 5.28 9.36
CA ALA A 40 51.21 5.76 10.62
C ALA A 40 50.31 6.76 11.35
N MET A 41 50.38 6.71 12.69
CA MET A 41 49.94 7.78 13.58
C MET A 41 50.88 8.98 13.51
N GLN A 42 50.31 10.17 13.38
CA GLN A 42 50.85 11.40 13.97
C GLN A 42 49.69 12.14 14.65
N ASP A 43 49.81 12.33 15.97
CA ASP A 43 49.05 13.32 16.74
C ASP A 43 49.43 14.76 16.29
N PRO A 44 48.51 15.74 16.41
CA PRO A 44 48.58 16.59 17.60
C PRO A 44 47.22 17.01 18.20
N THR A 45 47.22 17.01 19.54
CA THR A 45 46.64 17.97 20.50
C THR A 45 45.53 18.96 20.09
N ALA A 46 44.46 18.93 20.92
CA ALA A 46 43.73 20.04 21.56
C ALA A 46 42.88 21.06 20.77
N SER A 47 41.66 21.23 21.30
CA SER A 47 40.78 22.43 21.27
C SER A 47 40.05 22.79 19.96
N SER A 48 38.74 22.56 19.92
CA SER A 48 37.73 23.63 20.11
C SER A 48 36.33 23.16 19.71
N SER A 49 35.35 23.61 20.49
CA SER A 49 33.92 23.47 20.28
C SER A 49 33.47 24.30 19.08
N LEU A 50 33.06 23.64 17.99
CA LEU A 50 32.41 24.29 16.85
C LEU A 50 30.99 23.76 16.64
N LYS A 51 30.04 24.68 16.87
CA LYS A 51 28.63 24.58 16.48
C LYS A 51 28.54 24.25 14.99
N ARG A 52 27.90 23.11 14.67
CA ARG A 52 27.65 22.66 13.30
C ARG A 52 26.59 23.57 12.67
N LYS A 53 27.02 24.49 11.79
CA LYS A 53 26.13 25.20 10.87
C LYS A 53 25.73 24.24 9.74
N LEU A 54 24.43 24.15 9.49
CA LEU A 54 23.83 23.54 8.30
C LEU A 54 24.45 24.15 7.03
N PRO A 55 24.83 23.35 6.01
CA PRO A 55 25.18 23.91 4.72
C PRO A 55 23.90 24.38 4.02
N TYR A 56 23.91 25.69 3.76
CA TYR A 56 23.00 26.45 2.92
C TYR A 56 23.02 25.89 1.49
N ALA A 57 21.86 25.45 1.01
CA ALA A 57 21.68 24.97 -0.35
C ALA A 57 21.42 26.14 -1.29
N GLU A 58 22.41 26.55 -2.08
CA GLU A 58 22.19 27.27 -3.34
C GLU A 58 23.26 26.93 -4.38
N HIS A 59 22.84 26.27 -5.47
CA HIS A 59 22.97 26.86 -6.80
C HIS A 59 22.01 26.15 -7.78
N PRO A 60 21.11 26.89 -8.47
CA PRO A 60 20.21 26.33 -9.46
C PRO A 60 20.94 26.19 -10.80
N LEU A 61 21.04 24.98 -11.32
CA LEU A 61 21.31 24.79 -12.74
C LEU A 61 20.04 25.07 -13.54
N GLN A 62 20.27 25.75 -14.66
CA GLN A 62 19.32 26.48 -15.48
C GLN A 62 18.17 25.67 -16.12
N PRO A 63 17.11 26.38 -16.57
CA PRO A 63 15.92 25.79 -17.16
C PRO A 63 16.07 25.63 -18.68
N TYR A 64 15.80 24.45 -19.21
CA TYR A 64 15.47 24.32 -20.63
C TYR A 64 14.53 23.15 -20.88
N ILE A 65 13.21 23.37 -20.81
CA ILE A 65 12.24 22.82 -21.77
C ILE A 65 11.09 23.85 -21.89
N THR A 66 11.18 24.70 -22.91
CA THR A 66 10.05 25.49 -23.42
C THR A 66 9.03 24.52 -24.02
N VAL A 67 7.87 24.39 -23.39
CA VAL A 67 6.75 23.61 -23.91
C VAL A 67 6.14 24.37 -25.09
N MET A 68 6.39 23.86 -26.30
CA MET A 68 5.79 24.38 -27.54
C MET A 68 4.26 24.22 -27.55
N ALA A 69 3.63 25.23 -28.14
CA ALA A 69 2.20 25.46 -28.20
C ALA A 69 1.42 24.35 -28.92
N ALA A 70 0.19 24.13 -28.43
CA ALA A 70 -0.78 23.19 -28.95
C ALA A 70 -1.22 23.54 -30.39
N MET A 71 -0.82 22.71 -31.35
CA MET A 71 -1.44 22.69 -32.69
C MET A 71 -2.75 21.91 -32.65
N LYS A 72 -3.85 22.59 -33.01
CA LYS A 72 -5.19 22.02 -33.21
C LYS A 72 -5.16 21.01 -34.36
N LYS A 73 -5.47 19.75 -34.08
CA LYS A 73 -5.75 18.74 -35.10
C LYS A 73 -7.17 18.93 -35.69
N PRO A 74 -7.35 18.78 -37.02
CA PRO A 74 -8.67 18.82 -37.64
C PRO A 74 -9.48 17.57 -37.28
N LYS A 75 -10.73 17.79 -36.91
CA LYS A 75 -11.71 16.76 -36.54
C LYS A 75 -12.38 16.24 -37.81
N LEU A 76 -11.99 15.06 -38.26
CA LEU A 76 -12.73 14.29 -39.27
C LEU A 76 -13.87 13.54 -38.57
N THR A 77 -15.09 13.84 -38.98
CA THR A 77 -16.35 13.15 -38.62
C THR A 77 -16.51 11.90 -39.50
N PRO A 78 -16.57 10.69 -38.92
CA PRO A 78 -17.06 9.51 -39.63
C PRO A 78 -18.60 9.46 -39.56
N GLU A 79 -19.22 9.11 -40.67
CA GLU A 79 -20.64 8.74 -40.77
C GLU A 79 -20.97 7.54 -39.86
N PRO A 80 -22.16 7.52 -39.23
CA PRO A 80 -22.57 6.41 -38.38
C PRO A 80 -23.04 5.21 -39.22
N PRO A 81 -22.58 3.98 -38.92
CA PRO A 81 -23.12 2.76 -39.52
C PRO A 81 -24.55 2.47 -39.02
N PRO A 82 -25.35 1.72 -39.80
CA PRO A 82 -26.75 1.45 -39.50
C PRO A 82 -26.93 0.64 -38.21
N ALA A 83 -27.92 1.06 -37.43
CA ALA A 83 -28.26 0.53 -36.10
C ALA A 83 -28.62 -0.96 -36.16
N ALA A 84 -27.74 -1.79 -35.59
CA ALA A 84 -28.00 -3.20 -35.29
C ALA A 84 -28.01 -3.41 -33.77
N SER A 85 -29.07 -4.07 -33.29
CA SER A 85 -29.33 -4.59 -31.94
C SER A 85 -29.17 -3.62 -30.76
N GLY A 86 -30.31 -3.30 -30.12
CA GLY A 86 -30.38 -2.39 -28.97
C GLY A 86 -29.51 -2.83 -27.80
N SER A 87 -28.38 -2.15 -27.63
CA SER A 87 -27.57 -2.28 -26.43
C SER A 87 -28.36 -1.73 -25.24
N VAL A 88 -28.58 -2.57 -24.24
CA VAL A 88 -29.23 -2.17 -22.99
C VAL A 88 -28.34 -1.12 -22.33
N THR A 89 -28.77 0.14 -22.38
CA THR A 89 -28.03 1.24 -21.79
C THR A 89 -28.40 1.36 -20.32
N TYR A 90 -27.53 0.87 -19.44
CA TYR A 90 -27.72 0.96 -18.01
C TYR A 90 -27.35 2.35 -17.46
N ILE A 91 -27.93 2.70 -16.33
CA ILE A 91 -27.67 3.94 -15.61
C ILE A 91 -27.52 3.68 -14.09
N TYR A 92 -26.74 4.51 -13.40
CA TYR A 92 -26.59 4.41 -11.95
C TYR A 92 -27.55 5.36 -11.22
N CYS A 93 -28.29 4.82 -10.24
CA CYS A 93 -29.18 5.63 -9.41
C CYS A 93 -28.37 6.50 -8.44
N HIS A 94 -28.67 7.80 -8.38
CA HIS A 94 -28.04 8.75 -7.47
C HIS A 94 -28.26 8.41 -5.98
N GLN A 95 -29.41 7.83 -5.64
CA GLN A 95 -29.78 7.57 -4.25
C GLN A 95 -29.20 6.27 -3.70
N CYS A 96 -29.31 5.16 -4.43
CA CYS A 96 -28.84 3.85 -3.96
C CYS A 96 -27.52 3.41 -4.59
N GLY A 97 -27.03 4.10 -5.63
CA GLY A 97 -25.80 3.73 -6.33
C GLY A 97 -25.88 2.47 -7.20
N LYS A 98 -27.04 1.79 -7.25
CA LYS A 98 -27.22 0.57 -8.04
C LYS A 98 -27.39 0.86 -9.55
N LYS A 99 -26.90 -0.06 -10.38
CA LYS A 99 -27.12 -0.11 -11.84
C LYS A 99 -28.59 -0.48 -12.12
N ARG A 100 -29.22 0.24 -13.04
CA ARG A 100 -30.65 0.14 -13.38
C ARG A 100 -30.85 0.38 -14.86
N ASP A 101 -31.93 -0.17 -15.41
CA ASP A 101 -32.29 0.08 -16.80
C ASP A 101 -32.70 1.54 -17.00
N LYS A 102 -32.42 2.07 -18.19
CA LYS A 102 -32.87 3.41 -18.59
C LYS A 102 -34.40 3.54 -18.53
N GLU A 103 -35.12 2.45 -18.78
CA GLU A 103 -36.58 2.40 -18.73
C GLU A 103 -37.13 2.43 -17.30
N ASP A 104 -36.39 1.90 -16.31
CA ASP A 104 -36.79 1.91 -14.89
C ASP A 104 -36.23 3.12 -14.10
N SER A 105 -35.93 4.20 -14.82
CA SER A 105 -35.35 5.40 -14.22
C SER A 105 -35.82 6.69 -14.86
N ALA A 106 -35.70 7.78 -14.09
CA ALA A 106 -35.93 9.15 -14.54
C ALA A 106 -34.66 9.98 -14.40
N HIS A 107 -34.32 10.72 -15.45
CA HIS A 107 -33.21 11.67 -15.47
C HIS A 107 -33.75 13.10 -15.34
N CYS A 108 -33.29 13.83 -14.31
CA CYS A 108 -33.62 15.23 -14.08
C CYS A 108 -33.55 16.08 -15.38
N SER A 109 -34.62 16.77 -15.75
CA SER A 109 -34.67 17.73 -16.87
C SER A 109 -34.15 19.12 -16.48
N HIS A 110 -33.99 19.39 -15.18
CA HIS A 110 -33.63 20.72 -14.69
C HIS A 110 -32.26 21.19 -15.23
N VAL A 111 -32.21 22.43 -15.72
CA VAL A 111 -31.00 23.09 -16.18
C VAL A 111 -30.52 24.05 -15.11
N GLU A 112 -29.36 23.78 -14.54
CA GLU A 112 -28.72 24.63 -13.55
C GLU A 112 -27.78 25.63 -14.26
N THR A 113 -27.92 26.91 -13.93
CA THR A 113 -26.94 27.95 -14.26
C THR A 113 -25.86 27.97 -13.18
N TYR A 114 -24.60 27.76 -13.57
CA TYR A 114 -23.46 27.87 -12.66
C TYR A 114 -22.47 28.93 -13.14
N SER A 115 -21.92 29.71 -12.21
CA SER A 115 -20.84 30.67 -12.46
C SER A 115 -19.50 30.00 -12.13
N VAL A 116 -18.54 30.08 -13.06
CA VAL A 116 -17.20 29.47 -12.90
C VAL A 116 -16.20 30.47 -12.30
N ALA A 117 -16.48 31.77 -12.42
CA ALA A 117 -15.72 32.87 -11.85
C ALA A 117 -16.60 34.14 -11.85
N LYS A 118 -16.26 35.14 -11.02
CA LYS A 118 -17.03 36.39 -10.88
C LYS A 118 -17.16 37.17 -12.20
N ASP A 119 -16.24 36.95 -13.14
CA ASP A 119 -16.13 37.70 -14.40
C ASP A 119 -16.44 36.88 -15.67
N ARG A 120 -16.98 35.66 -15.54
CA ARG A 120 -17.36 34.83 -16.70
C ARG A 120 -18.88 34.68 -16.81
N PRO A 121 -19.43 34.71 -18.04
CA PRO A 121 -20.86 34.49 -18.25
C PRO A 121 -21.27 33.12 -17.69
N SER A 122 -22.44 33.06 -17.07
CA SER A 122 -22.98 31.84 -16.50
C SER A 122 -23.14 30.78 -17.58
N LYS A 123 -22.72 29.55 -17.27
CA LYS A 123 -22.94 28.39 -18.15
C LYS A 123 -24.16 27.64 -17.65
N THR A 124 -25.03 27.23 -18.56
CA THR A 124 -26.15 26.34 -18.27
C THR A 124 -25.72 24.89 -18.48
N ARG A 125 -26.05 24.01 -17.54
CA ARG A 125 -25.85 22.57 -17.67
C ARG A 125 -27.05 21.83 -17.11
N ARG A 126 -27.51 20.80 -17.82
CA ARG A 126 -28.55 19.89 -17.31
C ARG A 126 -28.03 19.12 -16.11
N CYS A 127 -28.86 18.97 -15.08
CA CYS A 127 -28.53 18.15 -13.93
C CYS A 127 -28.31 16.68 -14.36
N HIS A 128 -27.23 16.06 -13.91
CA HIS A 128 -26.85 14.69 -14.30
C HIS A 128 -27.42 13.60 -13.38
N THR A 129 -28.25 13.97 -12.39
CA THR A 129 -28.80 13.01 -11.44
C THR A 129 -29.93 12.19 -12.06
N LYS A 130 -29.87 10.89 -11.77
CA LYS A 130 -30.87 9.90 -12.20
C LYS A 130 -31.37 9.14 -10.99
N TYR A 131 -32.66 8.83 -10.96
CA TYR A 131 -33.27 8.08 -9.86
C TYR A 131 -34.01 6.86 -10.42
N CYS A 132 -33.92 5.73 -9.73
CA CYS A 132 -34.66 4.53 -10.09
C CYS A 132 -36.08 4.58 -9.53
N ARG A 133 -37.00 3.81 -10.13
CA ARG A 133 -38.40 3.68 -9.71
C ARG A 133 -38.53 3.42 -8.21
N ALA A 134 -37.78 2.45 -7.68
CA ALA A 134 -37.83 2.09 -6.26
C ALA A 134 -37.43 3.25 -5.33
N CYS A 135 -36.39 4.02 -5.66
CA CYS A 135 -35.99 5.15 -4.83
C CYS A 135 -36.99 6.32 -4.91
N LEU A 136 -37.58 6.57 -6.08
CA LEU A 136 -38.62 7.59 -6.24
C LEU A 136 -39.85 7.24 -5.42
N LYS A 137 -40.33 6.01 -5.54
CA LYS A 137 -41.52 5.53 -4.83
C LYS A 137 -41.28 5.46 -3.32
N ASN A 138 -40.23 4.77 -2.88
CA ASN A 138 -40.07 4.43 -1.45
C ASN A 138 -39.50 5.57 -0.60
N ARG A 139 -38.75 6.51 -1.19
CA ARG A 139 -38.11 7.60 -0.44
C ARG A 139 -38.71 8.97 -0.68
N TYR A 140 -39.33 9.17 -1.84
CA TYR A 140 -39.86 10.47 -2.24
C TYR A 140 -41.37 10.43 -2.53
N SER A 141 -41.99 9.25 -2.47
CA SER A 141 -43.41 9.05 -2.78
C SER A 141 -43.78 9.54 -4.19
N GLU A 142 -42.85 9.45 -5.14
CA GLU A 142 -43.03 9.84 -6.53
C GLU A 142 -43.13 8.60 -7.42
N ASP A 143 -44.12 8.56 -8.31
CA ASP A 143 -44.29 7.46 -9.25
C ASP A 143 -43.59 7.74 -10.59
N LEU A 144 -42.80 6.75 -11.06
CA LEU A 144 -41.99 6.90 -12.27
C LEU A 144 -42.86 7.04 -13.51
N ASP A 145 -43.95 6.29 -13.58
CA ASP A 145 -44.83 6.30 -14.75
C ASP A 145 -45.58 7.64 -14.83
N ALA A 146 -46.02 8.19 -13.68
CA ALA A 146 -46.59 9.53 -13.61
C ALA A 146 -45.60 10.63 -14.06
N ILE A 147 -44.32 10.51 -13.67
CA ILE A 147 -43.26 11.42 -14.13
C ILE A 147 -43.09 11.35 -15.65
N LYS A 148 -43.06 10.15 -16.23
CA LYS A 148 -42.87 9.95 -17.68
C LYS A 148 -44.11 10.32 -18.50
N ALA A 149 -45.31 10.15 -17.94
CA ALA A 149 -46.57 10.52 -18.56
C ALA A 149 -46.82 12.04 -18.59
N HIS A 150 -46.10 12.81 -17.76
CA HIS A 150 -46.17 14.27 -17.75
C HIS A 150 -45.47 14.84 -19.00
N ASN A 151 -46.16 14.73 -20.14
CA ASN A 151 -45.72 15.25 -21.43
C ASN A 151 -45.42 16.75 -21.31
N ALA A 152 -44.32 17.20 -21.91
CA ALA A 152 -43.92 18.59 -21.96
C ALA A 152 -44.79 19.45 -22.91
N THR A 153 -46.12 19.29 -22.90
CA THR A 153 -47.04 19.90 -23.86
C THR A 153 -47.09 21.44 -23.78
N THR A 154 -46.54 22.04 -22.73
CA THR A 154 -46.62 23.49 -22.48
C THR A 154 -45.27 24.20 -22.34
N SER A 155 -44.14 23.49 -22.48
CA SER A 155 -42.80 24.08 -22.33
C SER A 155 -42.00 23.98 -23.61
N ALA A 156 -42.00 25.06 -24.41
CA ALA A 156 -41.15 25.22 -25.61
C ALA A 156 -39.63 25.14 -25.32
N GLN A 157 -39.24 24.96 -24.06
CA GLN A 157 -37.84 24.93 -23.60
C GLN A 157 -37.34 23.51 -23.25
N SER A 158 -38.25 22.55 -23.03
CA SER A 158 -37.92 21.15 -22.68
C SER A 158 -37.43 20.32 -23.87
N SER A 159 -37.89 20.64 -25.09
CA SER A 159 -37.64 19.86 -26.31
C SER A 159 -36.19 19.86 -26.83
N ARG A 160 -35.26 20.63 -26.23
CA ARG A 160 -33.85 20.68 -26.67
C ARG A 160 -32.94 19.59 -26.09
N ILE A 161 -33.40 18.74 -25.16
CA ILE A 161 -32.51 17.82 -24.41
C ILE A 161 -32.98 16.35 -24.37
N GLY A 162 -33.73 15.92 -25.40
CA GLY A 162 -33.84 14.50 -25.78
C GLY A 162 -34.67 13.57 -24.88
N GLU A 163 -35.33 14.06 -23.84
CA GLU A 163 -36.26 13.28 -23.00
C GLU A 163 -37.67 13.90 -23.08
N PRO A 164 -38.76 13.11 -23.15
CA PRO A 164 -40.11 13.61 -23.46
C PRO A 164 -40.88 14.23 -22.27
N TYR A 165 -40.29 14.25 -21.07
CA TYR A 165 -40.94 14.66 -19.82
C TYR A 165 -40.22 15.84 -19.14
N ASP A 166 -40.94 16.61 -18.32
CA ASP A 166 -40.35 17.64 -17.44
C ASP A 166 -40.32 17.16 -15.98
N TYR A 167 -39.13 16.89 -15.48
CA TYR A 167 -38.89 16.32 -14.16
C TYR A 167 -37.73 17.01 -13.43
N LYS A 168 -38.03 17.76 -12.37
CA LYS A 168 -37.01 18.21 -11.41
C LYS A 168 -36.74 17.12 -10.40
N CYS A 169 -35.50 16.67 -10.23
CA CYS A 169 -35.22 15.61 -9.24
C CYS A 169 -35.17 16.12 -7.79
N PRO A 170 -35.24 15.23 -6.78
CA PRO A 170 -35.12 15.60 -5.37
C PRO A 170 -33.89 16.43 -5.02
N ARG A 171 -32.75 16.23 -5.71
CA ARG A 171 -31.56 17.08 -5.50
C ARG A 171 -31.80 18.53 -5.91
N CYS A 172 -32.37 18.77 -7.09
CA CYS A 172 -32.67 20.12 -7.58
C CYS A 172 -33.86 20.78 -6.87
N ARG A 173 -34.74 19.97 -6.23
CA ARG A 173 -35.78 20.45 -5.31
C ARG A 173 -35.28 20.62 -3.88
N ASP A 174 -33.99 20.37 -3.64
CA ASP A 174 -33.37 20.43 -2.33
C ASP A 174 -33.85 19.44 -1.26
N LEU A 175 -34.62 18.41 -1.65
CA LEU A 175 -35.18 17.37 -0.78
C LEU A 175 -34.38 16.04 -0.78
N CYS A 176 -33.23 15.97 -1.46
CA CYS A 176 -32.46 14.72 -1.56
C CYS A 176 -31.90 14.26 -0.20
N ASN A 177 -32.25 13.03 0.18
CA ASN A 177 -31.82 12.40 1.43
C ASN A 177 -30.58 11.50 1.28
N CYS A 178 -29.83 11.59 0.17
CA CYS A 178 -28.58 10.86 0.06
C CYS A 178 -27.49 11.50 0.94
N SER A 179 -26.62 10.69 1.52
CA SER A 179 -25.56 11.14 2.44
C SER A 179 -24.68 12.23 1.79
N ARG A 180 -24.33 12.08 0.51
CA ARG A 180 -23.53 13.05 -0.24
C ARG A 180 -24.20 14.42 -0.36
N CYS A 181 -25.49 14.47 -0.69
CA CYS A 181 -26.23 15.73 -0.83
C CYS A 181 -26.49 16.41 0.52
N ARG A 182 -26.76 15.65 1.58
CA ARG A 182 -26.94 16.22 2.93
C ARG A 182 -25.63 16.78 3.49
N LYS A 183 -24.52 16.04 3.35
CA LYS A 183 -23.18 16.52 3.72
C LYS A 183 -22.78 17.80 2.97
N ALA A 184 -23.07 17.88 1.66
CA ALA A 184 -22.81 19.08 0.87
C ALA A 184 -23.61 20.31 1.33
N LYS A 185 -24.71 20.10 2.05
CA LYS A 185 -25.54 21.16 2.65
C LYS A 185 -25.24 21.42 4.13
N GLY A 186 -24.31 20.68 4.74
CA GLY A 186 -24.07 20.76 6.18
C GLY A 186 -25.18 20.16 7.04
N LEU A 187 -25.99 19.24 6.49
CA LEU A 187 -27.03 18.52 7.23
C LEU A 187 -26.53 17.12 7.63
N ASP A 188 -26.88 16.68 8.84
CA ASP A 188 -26.56 15.32 9.31
C ASP A 188 -27.21 14.24 8.45
N PRO A 189 -26.57 13.09 8.20
CA PRO A 189 -27.12 12.01 7.39
C PRO A 189 -28.41 11.43 8.02
N THR A 190 -29.44 11.20 7.21
CA THR A 190 -30.78 10.75 7.67
C THR A 190 -30.85 9.30 8.17
N GLY A 191 -29.70 8.61 8.33
CA GLY A 191 -29.63 7.20 8.69
C GLY A 191 -30.16 6.24 7.61
N LYS A 192 -30.07 4.93 7.87
CA LYS A 192 -30.71 3.90 7.04
C LYS A 192 -32.22 4.00 7.28
N PHE A 193 -32.98 4.48 6.29
CA PHE A 193 -34.44 4.38 6.31
C PHE A 193 -34.81 2.90 6.36
N VAL A 194 -35.23 2.44 7.53
CA VAL A 194 -35.86 1.12 7.71
C VAL A 194 -37.24 1.27 7.08
N ASN A 195 -37.52 0.50 6.03
CA ASN A 195 -38.84 0.51 5.39
C ASN A 195 -39.90 0.30 6.47
N SER A 196 -40.73 1.32 6.71
CA SER A 196 -41.70 1.37 7.80
C SER A 196 -42.93 0.48 7.55
N THR A 197 -42.80 -0.57 6.73
CA THR A 197 -43.89 -1.48 6.39
C THR A 197 -44.09 -2.59 7.43
N ASN A 198 -43.25 -2.70 8.46
CA ASN A 198 -43.38 -3.70 9.53
C ASN A 198 -43.01 -3.12 10.91
N VAL A 199 -43.77 -2.16 11.43
CA VAL A 199 -43.64 -1.70 12.83
C VAL A 199 -44.99 -1.80 13.52
N ALA A 200 -45.33 -3.00 13.93
CA ALA A 200 -46.18 -3.28 15.09
C ALA A 200 -45.50 -4.42 15.85
N ALA A 201 -45.39 -4.27 17.18
CA ALA A 201 -44.70 -5.15 18.12
C ALA A 201 -43.15 -5.07 18.11
N ASP A 202 -42.59 -4.18 18.94
CA ASP A 202 -42.16 -4.61 20.28
C ASP A 202 -41.42 -3.47 20.98
N SER A 203 -42.00 -3.05 22.11
CA SER A 203 -41.45 -2.04 23.01
C SER A 203 -41.43 -2.61 24.41
N ASN A 204 -40.31 -3.21 24.85
CA ASN A 204 -40.02 -3.28 26.28
C ASN A 204 -38.58 -3.76 26.56
N SER A 205 -37.73 -2.87 27.10
CA SER A 205 -36.97 -3.14 28.34
C SER A 205 -36.02 -1.98 28.65
N LYS A 206 -36.35 -1.28 29.74
CA LYS A 206 -35.54 -0.27 30.43
C LYS A 206 -34.58 -0.94 31.43
N ALA A 207 -33.37 -0.38 31.47
CA ALA A 207 -32.63 0.09 32.66
C ALA A 207 -31.98 -0.89 33.67
N SER A 208 -30.72 -0.51 33.98
CA SER A 208 -30.09 -0.39 35.30
C SER A 208 -29.06 -1.44 35.70
N MET A 209 -27.79 -1.01 35.86
CA MET A 209 -27.07 -1.16 37.13
C MET A 209 -25.79 -0.29 37.19
N GLU A 210 -25.81 0.72 38.05
CA GLU A 210 -24.64 1.41 38.62
C GLU A 210 -24.23 0.72 39.93
N GLY A 211 -22.93 0.52 40.14
CA GLY A 211 -22.40 -0.14 41.34
C GLY A 211 -20.95 0.26 41.64
N ILE A 212 -20.82 1.09 42.69
CA ILE A 212 -19.61 1.64 43.30
C ILE A 212 -18.81 0.54 44.03
N ILE A 213 -17.46 0.54 43.92
CA ILE A 213 -16.58 -0.22 44.85
C ILE A 213 -15.45 0.67 45.37
N LYS A 214 -15.32 0.63 46.71
CA LYS A 214 -14.40 1.36 47.59
C LYS A 214 -12.97 0.77 47.57
N LEU A 215 -12.02 1.66 47.82
CA LEU A 215 -10.62 1.38 48.17
C LEU A 215 -10.53 0.67 49.54
N ASN A 216 -9.55 -0.24 49.68
CA ASN A 216 -8.85 -0.42 50.95
C ASN A 216 -7.45 -1.03 50.78
N ASP A 217 -6.54 -0.44 51.55
CA ASP A 217 -5.14 -0.79 51.80
C ASP A 217 -5.01 -2.07 52.64
N SER A 218 -4.01 -2.93 52.35
CA SER A 218 -3.26 -3.64 53.40
C SER A 218 -2.02 -4.40 52.91
N LYS A 219 -0.95 -4.20 53.67
CA LYS A 219 0.37 -4.85 53.69
C LYS A 219 0.39 -6.39 53.59
N GLY A 220 1.34 -6.87 52.79
CA GLY A 220 2.35 -7.85 53.22
C GLY A 220 1.92 -9.31 53.42
N LYS A 221 1.77 -10.07 52.32
CA LYS A 221 1.84 -11.55 52.34
C LYS A 221 2.55 -12.10 51.09
N ARG A 222 3.30 -13.18 51.31
CA ARG A 222 4.10 -13.94 50.33
C ARG A 222 3.39 -14.10 48.98
N ALA A 223 4.14 -13.85 47.90
CA ALA A 223 3.66 -13.87 46.52
C ALA A 223 2.89 -15.18 46.21
N PRO A 224 1.56 -15.11 46.01
CA PRO A 224 0.80 -16.26 45.59
C PRO A 224 1.20 -16.63 44.16
N ARG A 225 1.39 -17.92 43.88
CA ARG A 225 1.52 -18.43 42.51
C ARG A 225 0.37 -17.84 41.69
N LEU A 226 0.70 -16.96 40.75
CA LEU A 226 -0.25 -16.34 39.83
C LEU A 226 -1.01 -17.46 39.12
N LYS A 227 -2.29 -17.64 39.48
CA LYS A 227 -3.20 -18.48 38.69
C LYS A 227 -3.17 -17.94 37.27
N GLN A 228 -2.74 -18.75 36.32
CA GLN A 228 -2.74 -18.39 34.90
C GLN A 228 -4.15 -17.92 34.55
N LYS A 229 -4.25 -16.69 34.05
CA LYS A 229 -5.52 -16.08 33.66
C LYS A 229 -6.07 -16.93 32.50
N PRO A 230 -7.34 -17.39 32.55
CA PRO A 230 -7.90 -18.19 31.47
C PRO A 230 -7.69 -17.46 30.14
N THR A 231 -7.19 -18.19 29.15
CA THR A 231 -7.01 -17.69 27.78
C THR A 231 -8.37 -17.20 27.28
N GLY A 232 -8.45 -15.90 26.99
CA GLY A 232 -9.68 -15.30 26.46
C GLY A 232 -10.04 -15.91 25.09
N PRO A 233 -11.29 -15.77 24.65
CA PRO A 233 -11.71 -16.22 23.32
C PRO A 233 -10.85 -15.56 22.23
N LEU A 234 -10.61 -16.27 21.12
CA LEU A 234 -9.85 -15.75 19.99
C LEU A 234 -10.56 -14.51 19.41
N PRO A 235 -9.84 -13.41 19.17
CA PRO A 235 -10.46 -12.19 18.67
C PRO A 235 -10.98 -12.39 17.24
N THR A 236 -12.20 -11.94 16.96
CA THR A 236 -12.78 -12.01 15.62
C THR A 236 -12.09 -11.02 14.68
N LEU A 237 -11.63 -11.51 13.53
CA LEU A 237 -10.91 -10.75 12.51
C LEU A 237 -11.80 -10.42 11.31
N LYS A 238 -11.71 -9.19 10.80
CA LYS A 238 -12.38 -8.79 9.56
C LYS A 238 -11.49 -9.01 8.34
N TRP A 239 -11.58 -10.20 7.76
CA TRP A 239 -10.93 -10.55 6.50
C TRP A 239 -11.71 -9.95 5.32
N THR A 240 -11.06 -9.11 4.51
CA THR A 240 -11.67 -8.54 3.29
C THR A 240 -11.06 -9.21 2.07
N LYS A 241 -11.88 -9.88 1.24
CA LYS A 241 -11.41 -10.51 0.00
C LYS A 241 -10.82 -9.43 -0.91
N LEU A 242 -9.59 -9.64 -1.37
CA LEU A 242 -8.98 -8.76 -2.33
C LEU A 242 -9.48 -9.15 -3.73
N ARG A 243 -10.03 -8.18 -4.46
CA ARG A 243 -10.53 -8.40 -5.83
C ARG A 243 -9.37 -8.44 -6.81
N SER A 244 -8.54 -9.47 -6.72
CA SER A 244 -7.35 -9.67 -7.54
C SER A 244 -7.36 -11.09 -8.09
N HIS A 245 -7.07 -11.23 -9.38
CA HIS A 245 -6.87 -12.52 -10.04
C HIS A 245 -5.38 -12.88 -10.16
N LEU A 246 -4.51 -12.14 -9.47
CA LEU A 246 -3.07 -12.37 -9.52
C LEU A 246 -2.71 -13.67 -8.79
N SER A 247 -1.90 -14.49 -9.44
CA SER A 247 -1.19 -15.57 -8.74
C SER A 247 -0.20 -14.99 -7.73
N VAL A 248 0.32 -15.83 -6.84
CA VAL A 248 1.33 -15.41 -5.85
C VAL A 248 2.57 -14.90 -6.55
N GLU A 249 3.05 -15.65 -7.53
CA GLU A 249 4.27 -15.36 -8.27
C GLU A 249 4.15 -14.03 -9.04
N ASP A 250 3.01 -13.81 -9.69
CA ASP A 250 2.71 -12.57 -10.41
C ASP A 250 2.64 -11.38 -9.45
N ALA A 251 2.01 -11.55 -8.29
CA ALA A 251 1.95 -10.50 -7.29
C ALA A 251 3.37 -10.20 -6.78
N GLU A 252 4.12 -11.20 -6.32
CA GLU A 252 5.48 -11.05 -5.81
C GLU A 252 6.43 -10.38 -6.79
N ALA A 253 6.36 -10.74 -8.08
CA ALA A 253 7.13 -10.07 -9.13
C ALA A 253 6.79 -8.58 -9.23
N ARG A 254 5.50 -8.21 -9.24
CA ARG A 254 5.06 -6.81 -9.26
C ARG A 254 5.46 -6.05 -8.00
N LEU A 255 5.34 -6.70 -6.84
CA LEU A 255 5.75 -6.17 -5.54
C LEU A 255 7.25 -5.86 -5.54
N HIS A 256 8.06 -6.81 -6.03
CA HIS A 256 9.50 -6.65 -6.14
C HIS A 256 9.87 -5.47 -7.05
N ILE A 257 9.27 -5.39 -8.25
CA ILE A 257 9.54 -4.28 -9.16
C ILE A 257 9.14 -2.94 -8.54
N ARG A 258 7.95 -2.84 -7.94
CA ARG A 258 7.49 -1.61 -7.27
C ARG A 258 8.49 -1.17 -6.21
N GLU A 259 8.89 -2.06 -5.31
CA GLU A 259 9.78 -1.73 -4.19
C GLU A 259 11.18 -1.32 -4.67
N PHE A 260 11.72 -2.04 -5.66
CA PHE A 260 13.00 -1.69 -6.28
C PHE A 260 12.96 -0.30 -6.93
N VAL A 261 11.95 -0.06 -7.76
CA VAL A 261 11.76 1.22 -8.46
C VAL A 261 11.53 2.38 -7.49
N LEU A 262 10.67 2.18 -6.48
CA LEU A 262 10.38 3.21 -5.48
C LEU A 262 11.63 3.57 -4.66
N ARG A 263 12.51 2.61 -4.39
CA ARG A 263 13.73 2.84 -3.62
C ARG A 263 14.81 3.57 -4.43
N PHE A 264 15.16 3.03 -5.59
CA PHE A 264 16.33 3.50 -6.33
C PHE A 264 16.00 4.54 -7.42
N PHE A 265 14.76 4.54 -7.92
CA PHE A 265 14.37 5.34 -9.09
C PHE A 265 13.23 6.32 -8.84
N ALA A 266 12.79 6.47 -7.58
CA ALA A 266 11.76 7.43 -7.19
C ALA A 266 12.00 8.87 -7.68
N LYS A 267 13.26 9.30 -7.76
CA LYS A 267 13.63 10.64 -8.23
C LYS A 267 13.75 10.74 -9.76
N ALA A 268 14.01 9.62 -10.43
CA ALA A 268 14.17 9.54 -11.88
C ALA A 268 12.83 9.43 -12.61
N LEU A 269 11.79 8.92 -11.93
CA LEU A 269 10.48 8.68 -12.52
C LEU A 269 9.46 9.77 -12.19
N PRO A 270 8.61 10.16 -13.15
CA PRO A 270 7.43 10.96 -12.88
C PRO A 270 6.54 10.34 -11.79
N LYS A 271 6.05 11.18 -10.87
CA LYS A 271 5.17 10.74 -9.77
C LYS A 271 3.96 9.91 -10.25
N VAL A 272 3.36 10.27 -11.38
CA VAL A 272 2.22 9.55 -11.95
C VAL A 272 2.55 8.07 -12.23
N HIS A 273 3.79 7.76 -12.62
CA HIS A 273 4.21 6.38 -12.87
C HIS A 273 4.48 5.61 -11.57
N LEU A 274 4.95 6.29 -10.53
CA LEU A 274 5.05 5.70 -9.19
C LEU A 274 3.66 5.39 -8.60
N ASP A 275 2.70 6.31 -8.76
CA ASP A 275 1.31 6.14 -8.33
C ASP A 275 0.59 5.01 -9.12
N GLU A 276 1.03 4.70 -10.35
CA GLU A 276 0.55 3.54 -11.11
C GLU A 276 1.08 2.21 -10.54
N LEU A 277 2.36 2.14 -10.16
CA LEU A 277 2.98 0.95 -9.57
C LEU A 277 2.36 0.57 -8.21
N GLU A 278 1.79 1.53 -7.48
CA GLU A 278 1.06 1.29 -6.22
C GLU A 278 -0.21 0.45 -6.41
N GLN A 279 -0.76 0.38 -7.63
CA GLN A 279 -2.08 -0.20 -7.89
C GLN A 279 -2.02 -1.70 -8.17
N ILE A 280 -2.90 -2.46 -7.53
CA ILE A 280 -2.96 -3.93 -7.60
C ILE A 280 -3.36 -4.41 -9.01
N ASN A 281 -4.45 -3.86 -9.52
CA ASN A 281 -5.05 -4.24 -10.81
C ASN A 281 -4.80 -3.17 -11.89
N GLY A 282 -3.70 -2.43 -11.78
CA GLY A 282 -3.43 -1.28 -12.65
C GLY A 282 -4.51 -0.19 -12.56
N ASN A 283 -4.51 0.74 -13.51
CA ASN A 283 -5.33 1.98 -13.47
C ASN A 283 -6.84 1.77 -13.67
N GLY A 284 -7.36 0.54 -13.67
CA GLY A 284 -8.80 0.22 -13.74
C GLY A 284 -9.56 0.86 -14.92
N ARG A 285 -8.83 1.35 -15.93
CA ARG A 285 -9.37 1.96 -17.15
C ARG A 285 -9.35 0.98 -18.31
N SER A 286 -9.42 -0.33 -18.04
CA SER A 286 -9.70 -1.27 -19.11
C SER A 286 -11.06 -0.89 -19.70
N ARG A 287 -11.05 -0.54 -20.98
CA ARG A 287 -12.25 -0.13 -21.73
C ARG A 287 -13.06 -1.32 -22.21
N TYR A 288 -12.57 -2.53 -21.96
CA TYR A 288 -13.14 -3.76 -22.47
C TYR A 288 -13.65 -4.61 -21.30
N ASP A 289 -14.67 -5.40 -21.61
CA ASP A 289 -15.49 -6.16 -20.67
C ASP A 289 -14.67 -7.13 -19.79
N GLU A 290 -15.27 -7.62 -18.71
CA GLU A 290 -14.66 -8.32 -17.56
C GLU A 290 -13.76 -9.55 -17.86
N GLU A 291 -13.66 -10.00 -19.11
CA GLU A 291 -12.83 -11.13 -19.53
C GLU A 291 -11.44 -10.73 -20.08
N ASP A 292 -11.19 -9.43 -20.30
CA ASP A 292 -9.94 -9.00 -20.92
C ASP A 292 -8.78 -8.86 -19.92
N ILE A 293 -7.61 -9.36 -20.34
CA ILE A 293 -6.32 -9.27 -19.63
C ILE A 293 -6.12 -7.84 -19.14
N ILE A 294 -5.98 -7.68 -17.82
CA ILE A 294 -5.82 -6.39 -17.18
C ILE A 294 -4.35 -5.98 -17.27
N PRO A 295 -4.02 -4.85 -17.94
CA PRO A 295 -2.65 -4.38 -17.99
C PRO A 295 -2.15 -3.98 -16.61
N TRP A 296 -0.91 -4.35 -16.30
CA TRP A 296 -0.30 -4.06 -15.01
C TRP A 296 -0.05 -2.56 -14.83
N VAL A 297 0.62 -1.92 -15.79
CA VAL A 297 0.92 -0.48 -15.79
C VAL A 297 0.65 0.11 -17.17
N SER A 298 0.69 1.45 -17.31
CA SER A 298 0.67 2.05 -18.65
C SER A 298 1.96 1.76 -19.41
N GLU A 299 1.89 1.74 -20.75
CA GLU A 299 3.08 1.64 -21.61
C GLU A 299 4.08 2.76 -21.33
N GLY A 300 3.59 3.96 -20.98
CA GLY A 300 4.43 5.09 -20.59
C GLY A 300 5.22 4.82 -19.30
N CYS A 301 4.56 4.27 -18.28
CA CYS A 301 5.21 3.86 -17.04
C CYS A 301 6.29 2.80 -17.29
N LEU A 302 5.96 1.73 -18.02
CA LEU A 302 6.91 0.67 -18.38
C LEU A 302 8.13 1.24 -19.13
N LYS A 303 7.89 2.06 -20.15
CA LYS A 303 8.95 2.72 -20.92
C LYS A 303 9.85 3.59 -20.05
N SER A 304 9.28 4.35 -19.11
CA SER A 304 10.07 5.16 -18.18
C SER A 304 10.95 4.32 -17.25
N ILE A 305 10.46 3.17 -16.77
CA ILE A 305 11.26 2.25 -15.94
C ILE A 305 12.44 1.72 -16.75
N ILE A 306 12.20 1.19 -17.95
CA ILE A 306 13.26 0.63 -18.81
C ILE A 306 14.31 1.70 -19.15
N LEU A 307 13.88 2.91 -19.53
CA LEU A 307 14.81 4.01 -19.81
C LEU A 307 15.66 4.41 -18.60
N ALA A 308 15.11 4.34 -17.39
CA ALA A 308 15.86 4.61 -16.17
C ALA A 308 16.93 3.54 -15.92
N PHE A 309 16.60 2.27 -16.11
CA PHE A 309 17.54 1.15 -15.97
C PHE A 309 18.66 1.20 -17.00
N LEU A 310 18.31 1.38 -18.29
CA LEU A 310 19.31 1.50 -19.36
C LEU A 310 20.23 2.71 -19.18
N SER A 311 19.76 3.80 -18.54
CA SER A 311 20.63 4.95 -18.22
C SER A 311 21.72 4.57 -17.23
N VAL A 312 21.38 3.85 -16.15
CA VAL A 312 22.35 3.41 -15.14
C VAL A 312 23.35 2.42 -15.76
N LEU A 313 22.86 1.44 -16.53
CA LEU A 313 23.74 0.49 -17.22
C LEU A 313 24.69 1.18 -18.18
N ALA A 314 24.23 2.15 -18.98
CA ALA A 314 25.09 2.88 -19.91
C ALA A 314 26.12 3.79 -19.23
N GLU A 315 25.84 4.29 -18.02
CA GLU A 315 26.77 5.14 -17.28
C GLU A 315 27.97 4.34 -16.75
N GLU A 316 27.71 3.14 -16.25
CA GLU A 316 28.70 2.24 -15.61
C GLU A 316 29.44 1.33 -16.60
N GLU A 317 28.92 1.15 -17.81
CA GLU A 317 29.56 0.32 -18.83
C GLU A 317 30.92 0.87 -19.26
N THR A 318 31.95 0.03 -19.17
CA THR A 318 33.33 0.35 -19.55
C THR A 318 33.58 0.05 -21.03
N ASN A 319 32.86 -0.91 -21.61
CA ASN A 319 32.97 -1.25 -23.03
C ASN A 319 32.21 -0.22 -23.89
N ASP A 320 32.96 0.61 -24.62
CA ASP A 320 32.41 1.67 -25.49
C ASP A 320 31.41 1.16 -26.53
N THR A 321 31.56 -0.07 -27.03
CA THR A 321 30.66 -0.65 -28.02
C THR A 321 29.32 -0.98 -27.39
N ILE A 322 29.33 -1.65 -26.25
CA ILE A 322 28.13 -1.99 -25.47
C ILE A 322 27.43 -0.70 -25.03
N LYS A 323 28.18 0.25 -24.47
CA LYS A 323 27.67 1.56 -24.04
C LYS A 323 26.95 2.29 -25.16
N LYS A 324 27.54 2.34 -26.37
CA LYS A 324 26.91 2.95 -27.55
C LYS A 324 25.64 2.21 -27.97
N ALA A 325 25.61 0.88 -27.89
CA ALA A 325 24.42 0.09 -28.18
C ALA A 325 23.28 0.42 -27.19
N ILE A 326 23.56 0.45 -25.88
CA ILE A 326 22.57 0.81 -24.84
C ILE A 326 22.06 2.24 -25.05
N GLN A 327 22.96 3.20 -25.33
CA GLN A 327 22.58 4.59 -25.59
C GLN A 327 21.74 4.75 -26.86
N MET A 328 22.05 3.99 -27.91
CA MET A 328 21.30 3.99 -29.17
C MET A 328 19.88 3.43 -28.94
N GLY A 329 19.76 2.28 -28.27
CA GLY A 329 18.46 1.70 -27.91
C GLY A 329 17.63 2.65 -27.04
N SER A 330 18.27 3.30 -26.06
CA SER A 330 17.62 4.32 -25.22
C SER A 330 17.13 5.52 -26.04
N LYS A 331 17.91 5.98 -27.02
CA LYS A 331 17.52 7.08 -27.91
C LYS A 331 16.34 6.69 -28.78
N GLU A 332 16.35 5.49 -29.36
CA GLU A 332 15.24 4.99 -30.18
C GLU A 332 13.96 4.85 -29.36
N MET A 333 14.07 4.30 -28.15
CA MET A 333 12.93 4.08 -27.26
C MET A 333 12.26 5.40 -26.83
N ARG A 334 12.99 6.52 -26.75
CA ARG A 334 12.42 7.84 -26.42
C ARG A 334 11.44 8.37 -27.46
N ALA A 335 11.41 7.87 -28.70
CA ALA A 335 10.49 8.35 -29.72
C ALA A 335 9.00 8.25 -29.27
N PRO A 336 8.14 9.24 -29.61
CA PRO A 336 6.80 9.38 -29.05
C PRO A 336 5.77 8.32 -29.50
N SER A 337 6.15 7.41 -30.39
CA SER A 337 5.27 6.37 -30.97
C SER A 337 5.77 4.94 -30.73
N VAL A 338 6.65 4.76 -29.75
CA VAL A 338 7.21 3.44 -29.42
C VAL A 338 6.22 2.71 -28.52
N GLY A 339 5.43 1.81 -29.11
CA GLY A 339 4.56 0.88 -28.39
C GLY A 339 5.31 -0.39 -27.97
N LEU A 340 4.64 -1.26 -27.19
CA LEU A 340 5.24 -2.45 -26.56
C LEU A 340 6.06 -3.35 -27.49
N GLY A 341 5.50 -3.70 -28.66
CA GLY A 341 6.22 -4.53 -29.64
C GLY A 341 7.52 -3.90 -30.13
N LYS A 342 7.55 -2.56 -30.28
CA LYS A 342 8.77 -1.84 -30.67
C LYS A 342 9.76 -1.71 -29.51
N ILE A 343 9.27 -1.55 -28.27
CA ILE A 343 10.13 -1.59 -27.07
C ILE A 343 10.89 -2.92 -27.03
N TRP A 344 10.18 -4.04 -27.20
CA TRP A 344 10.81 -5.36 -27.20
C TRP A 344 11.77 -5.56 -28.36
N GLN A 345 11.42 -5.12 -29.57
CA GLN A 345 12.35 -5.21 -30.69
C GLN A 345 13.68 -4.49 -30.37
N ILE A 346 13.62 -3.30 -29.76
CA ILE A 346 14.81 -2.55 -29.35
C ILE A 346 15.61 -3.33 -28.29
N LEU A 347 14.95 -3.90 -27.29
CA LEU A 347 15.61 -4.67 -26.22
C LEU A 347 16.20 -5.99 -26.74
N SER A 348 15.50 -6.70 -27.63
CA SER A 348 16.02 -7.92 -28.27
C SER A 348 17.25 -7.60 -29.10
N SER A 349 17.22 -6.55 -29.92
CA SER A 349 18.41 -6.13 -30.70
C SER A 349 19.56 -5.66 -29.80
N LEU A 350 19.26 -5.08 -28.63
CA LEU A 350 20.28 -4.77 -27.64
C LEU A 350 20.91 -6.04 -27.09
N ARG A 351 20.11 -7.04 -26.70
CA ARG A 351 20.59 -8.34 -26.23
C ARG A 351 21.47 -9.03 -27.27
N ASP A 352 21.04 -9.09 -28.52
CA ASP A 352 21.82 -9.69 -29.61
C ASP A 352 23.18 -8.95 -29.81
N ALA A 353 23.21 -7.63 -29.60
CA ALA A 353 24.45 -6.84 -29.69
C ALA A 353 25.39 -7.07 -28.50
N LEU A 354 24.84 -7.39 -27.31
CA LEU A 354 25.61 -7.78 -26.14
C LEU A 354 26.26 -9.15 -26.35
N ASP A 355 25.48 -10.13 -26.81
CA ASP A 355 25.95 -11.50 -27.07
C ASP A 355 27.03 -11.53 -28.17
N ALA A 356 26.91 -10.67 -29.20
CA ALA A 356 27.90 -10.59 -30.28
C ALA A 356 29.22 -9.90 -29.87
N SER A 357 29.29 -9.30 -28.68
CA SER A 357 30.47 -8.58 -28.21
C SER A 357 31.43 -9.45 -27.38
N GLU A 358 31.06 -10.70 -27.08
CA GLU A 358 31.97 -11.67 -26.50
C GLU A 358 33.02 -12.07 -27.56
N PRO A 359 34.32 -11.77 -27.34
CA PRO A 359 35.36 -12.20 -28.25
C PRO A 359 35.43 -13.74 -28.28
N ASP A 360 35.56 -14.30 -29.49
CA ASP A 360 35.88 -15.72 -29.71
C ASP A 360 37.33 -15.99 -29.24
N ASP A 361 37.61 -15.82 -27.96
CA ASP A 361 38.91 -16.11 -27.36
C ASP A 361 39.02 -17.64 -27.17
N ASP A 362 39.50 -18.31 -28.23
CA ASP A 362 39.88 -19.75 -28.28
C ASP A 362 41.13 -20.06 -27.42
N ASP A 363 41.75 -19.05 -26.83
CA ASP A 363 42.87 -19.20 -25.90
C ASP A 363 42.31 -19.42 -24.49
N GLY A 364 42.12 -20.69 -24.10
CA GLY A 364 41.51 -21.17 -22.84
C GLY A 364 42.15 -20.74 -21.50
N ALA A 365 42.66 -19.52 -21.39
CA ALA A 365 42.99 -18.85 -20.15
C ALA A 365 41.73 -18.17 -19.60
N ALA A 366 41.04 -18.86 -18.68
CA ALA A 366 39.89 -18.32 -17.96
C ALA A 366 40.28 -17.02 -17.23
N SER A 367 39.96 -15.89 -17.84
CA SER A 367 39.95 -14.58 -17.20
C SER A 367 38.83 -14.59 -16.16
N GLU A 368 39.20 -14.57 -14.87
CA GLU A 368 38.24 -14.60 -13.74
C GLU A 368 37.46 -13.28 -13.55
N GLU A 369 37.67 -12.27 -14.41
CA GLU A 369 37.02 -10.94 -14.37
C GLU A 369 36.14 -10.68 -15.62
N SER A 370 35.27 -11.64 -15.98
CA SER A 370 34.19 -11.36 -16.94
C SER A 370 33.17 -10.45 -16.25
N ASP A 371 33.22 -9.15 -16.58
CA ASP A 371 32.18 -8.16 -16.25
C ASP A 371 30.82 -8.71 -16.70
N THR A 372 29.84 -8.71 -15.79
CA THR A 372 28.53 -9.31 -16.02
C THR A 372 27.75 -8.55 -17.08
N ILE A 373 27.72 -9.11 -18.29
CA ILE A 373 26.88 -8.62 -19.38
C ILE A 373 25.40 -8.71 -18.94
N PRO A 374 24.61 -7.63 -19.09
CA PRO A 374 23.20 -7.62 -18.73
C PRO A 374 22.40 -8.68 -19.50
N SER A 375 22.06 -9.79 -18.86
CA SER A 375 21.17 -10.80 -19.43
C SER A 375 19.74 -10.61 -18.91
N PHE A 376 18.76 -10.58 -19.82
CA PHE A 376 17.35 -10.55 -19.45
C PHE A 376 16.54 -11.56 -20.29
N PRO A 377 15.53 -12.20 -19.67
CA PRO A 377 14.74 -13.24 -20.33
C PRO A 377 13.80 -12.66 -21.39
N ASP A 378 13.22 -13.56 -22.19
CA ASP A 378 12.14 -13.22 -23.12
C ASP A 378 10.86 -12.81 -22.37
N PRO A 379 9.99 -11.99 -22.99
CA PRO A 379 8.68 -11.66 -22.43
C PRO A 379 7.82 -12.92 -22.31
N LEU A 380 6.87 -12.92 -21.37
CA LEU A 380 5.91 -14.02 -21.23
C LEU A 380 5.12 -14.20 -22.54
N PRO A 381 4.81 -15.45 -22.92
CA PRO A 381 3.94 -15.71 -24.05
C PRO A 381 2.56 -15.08 -23.83
N LEU A 382 1.87 -14.79 -24.94
CA LEU A 382 0.47 -14.38 -24.89
C LEU A 382 -0.38 -15.42 -24.15
N PRO A 383 -1.23 -15.01 -23.20
CA PRO A 383 -2.18 -15.93 -22.59
C PRO A 383 -3.04 -16.60 -23.67
N ASN A 384 -3.24 -17.92 -23.54
CA ASN A 384 -3.87 -18.78 -24.56
C ASN A 384 -5.23 -18.25 -25.05
N ALA A 385 -5.98 -17.55 -24.20
CA ALA A 385 -7.27 -16.95 -24.54
C ALA A 385 -7.18 -15.93 -25.69
N VAL A 386 -6.11 -15.14 -25.77
CA VAL A 386 -5.95 -14.05 -26.76
C VAL A 386 -5.20 -14.51 -28.01
N ALA A 387 -4.45 -15.62 -27.91
CA ALA A 387 -3.63 -16.15 -29.00
C ALA A 387 -4.43 -16.50 -30.27
N ASN A 388 -5.73 -16.82 -30.13
CA ASN A 388 -6.58 -17.26 -31.24
C ASN A 388 -7.08 -16.11 -32.15
N SER A 389 -7.13 -14.87 -31.66
CA SER A 389 -7.80 -13.79 -32.40
C SER A 389 -6.87 -12.93 -33.28
N ARG A 390 -5.54 -13.00 -33.13
CA ARG A 390 -4.62 -12.01 -33.75
C ARG A 390 -3.36 -12.54 -34.43
N ARG A 391 -3.26 -13.84 -34.76
CA ARG A 391 -2.07 -14.37 -35.46
C ARG A 391 -2.00 -13.91 -36.93
N THR A 392 -1.38 -12.76 -37.18
CA THR A 392 -0.92 -12.35 -38.52
C THR A 392 0.57 -12.63 -38.68
N ARG A 393 0.92 -13.78 -39.28
CA ARG A 393 2.15 -14.21 -40.00
C ARG A 393 3.59 -13.78 -39.60
N SER A 394 3.85 -12.92 -38.61
CA SER A 394 5.22 -12.59 -38.17
C SER A 394 5.71 -13.58 -37.12
N ALA A 395 6.86 -14.23 -37.35
CA ALA A 395 7.44 -15.29 -36.52
C ALA A 395 8.17 -14.78 -35.25
N GLY A 396 7.64 -13.78 -34.54
CA GLY A 396 8.26 -13.21 -33.34
C GLY A 396 7.31 -13.09 -32.15
N SER A 397 7.87 -12.96 -30.95
CA SER A 397 7.12 -12.70 -29.71
C SER A 397 6.30 -11.41 -29.84
N PHE A 398 4.98 -11.55 -29.88
CA PHE A 398 4.06 -10.43 -29.98
C PHE A 398 3.68 -9.97 -28.57
N ILE A 399 4.06 -8.73 -28.23
CA ILE A 399 3.74 -8.14 -26.93
C ILE A 399 2.51 -7.27 -27.07
N VAL A 400 1.44 -7.70 -26.38
CA VAL A 400 0.16 -7.01 -26.33
C VAL A 400 -0.01 -6.26 -25.03
N ASP A 401 0.56 -6.78 -23.94
CA ASP A 401 0.38 -6.23 -22.61
C ASP A 401 1.71 -6.08 -21.86
N THR A 402 1.80 -5.02 -21.06
CA THR A 402 2.85 -4.77 -20.08
C THR A 402 3.13 -5.93 -19.12
N ILE A 403 2.14 -6.78 -18.79
CA ILE A 403 2.37 -7.95 -17.92
C ILE A 403 3.40 -8.92 -18.53
N GLN A 404 3.44 -9.03 -19.86
CA GLN A 404 4.40 -9.90 -20.54
C GLN A 404 5.85 -9.42 -20.35
N MET A 405 6.04 -8.15 -20.01
CA MET A 405 7.37 -7.55 -19.81
C MET A 405 7.90 -7.72 -18.39
N ILE A 406 7.15 -8.33 -17.47
CA ILE A 406 7.59 -8.55 -16.08
C ILE A 406 8.93 -9.31 -16.00
N PRO A 407 9.13 -10.46 -16.69
CA PRO A 407 10.43 -11.15 -16.64
C PRO A 407 11.59 -10.30 -17.17
N VAL A 408 11.34 -9.55 -18.25
CA VAL A 408 12.35 -8.65 -18.84
C VAL A 408 12.77 -7.59 -17.83
N ILE A 409 11.80 -6.99 -17.13
CA ILE A 409 12.06 -5.99 -16.09
C ILE A 409 12.84 -6.60 -14.93
N LEU A 410 12.49 -7.82 -14.48
CA LEU A 410 13.22 -8.50 -13.41
C LEU A 410 14.68 -8.77 -13.80
N GLY A 411 14.94 -9.26 -15.02
CA GLY A 411 16.31 -9.45 -15.50
C GLY A 411 17.11 -8.14 -15.57
N LEU A 412 16.46 -7.04 -15.97
CA LEU A 412 17.09 -5.72 -15.93
C LEU A 412 17.34 -5.23 -14.49
N ILE A 413 16.47 -5.55 -13.53
CA ILE A 413 16.71 -5.26 -12.11
C ILE A 413 17.95 -5.98 -11.63
N ASP A 414 18.11 -7.27 -11.97
CA ASP A 414 19.27 -8.06 -11.58
C ASP A 414 20.56 -7.45 -12.15
N ALA A 415 20.58 -7.11 -13.44
CA ALA A 415 21.73 -6.43 -14.06
C ALA A 415 22.03 -5.07 -13.40
N VAL A 416 21.01 -4.26 -13.13
CA VAL A 416 21.18 -2.95 -12.48
C VAL A 416 21.64 -3.08 -11.02
N MET A 417 21.19 -4.11 -10.30
CA MET A 417 21.60 -4.40 -8.92
C MET A 417 23.10 -4.70 -8.78
N GLU A 418 23.72 -5.21 -9.84
CA GLU A 418 25.15 -5.50 -9.86
C GLU A 418 26.02 -4.26 -10.03
N THR A 419 25.44 -3.14 -10.50
CA THR A 419 26.19 -1.90 -10.77
C THR A 419 26.75 -1.23 -9.50
N PRO A 420 27.93 -0.57 -9.58
CA PRO A 420 28.49 0.21 -8.49
C PRO A 420 27.56 1.32 -7.98
N THR A 421 26.83 2.00 -8.87
CA THR A 421 25.83 3.02 -8.52
C THR A 421 24.79 2.50 -7.51
N ILE A 422 24.19 1.33 -7.76
CA ILE A 422 23.18 0.78 -6.85
C ILE A 422 23.79 0.32 -5.54
N ARG A 423 24.98 -0.30 -5.57
CA ARG A 423 25.72 -0.67 -4.34
C ARG A 423 26.01 0.57 -3.48
N GLY A 424 26.46 1.66 -4.10
CA GLY A 424 26.70 2.93 -3.42
C GLY A 424 25.43 3.54 -2.81
N GLU A 425 24.30 3.47 -3.50
CA GLU A 425 23.01 3.92 -2.96
C GLU A 425 22.51 3.02 -1.81
N ILE A 426 22.80 1.72 -1.80
CA ILE A 426 22.51 0.84 -0.66
C ILE A 426 23.31 1.27 0.59
N ASP A 427 24.61 1.50 0.45
CA ASP A 427 25.47 1.92 1.56
C ASP A 427 25.09 3.31 2.09
N LYS A 428 24.79 4.24 1.17
CA LYS A 428 24.27 5.55 1.51
C LYS A 428 22.93 5.45 2.24
N GLY A 429 22.01 4.60 1.77
CA GLY A 429 20.74 4.33 2.44
C GLY A 429 20.93 3.79 3.85
N ALA A 430 21.90 2.90 4.08
CA ALA A 430 22.23 2.41 5.42
C ALA A 430 22.75 3.51 6.35
N LYS A 431 23.48 4.49 5.82
CA LYS A 431 23.92 5.68 6.57
C LYS A 431 22.74 6.61 6.89
N GLU A 432 21.93 6.94 5.89
CA GLU A 432 20.74 7.79 6.04
C GLU A 432 19.74 7.18 7.04
N SER A 433 19.57 5.85 7.03
CA SER A 433 18.77 5.13 8.01
C SER A 433 19.23 5.38 9.46
N LYS A 434 20.55 5.31 9.71
CA LYS A 434 21.13 5.58 11.04
C LYS A 434 20.94 7.04 11.47
N ASP A 435 21.03 7.97 10.53
CA ASP A 435 20.82 9.39 10.81
C ASP A 435 19.36 9.67 11.16
N VAL A 436 18.40 9.13 10.40
CA VAL A 436 16.97 9.27 10.74
C VAL A 436 16.65 8.58 12.08
N ALA A 437 17.26 7.43 12.38
CA ALA A 437 17.10 6.80 13.69
C ALA A 437 17.66 7.67 14.84
N ARG A 438 18.71 8.46 14.59
CA ARG A 438 19.22 9.47 15.53
C ARG A 438 18.21 10.61 15.68
N ASP A 439 17.68 11.12 14.58
CA ASP A 439 16.72 12.22 14.59
C ASP A 439 15.42 11.84 15.30
N VAL A 440 14.93 10.60 15.17
CA VAL A 440 13.77 10.09 15.92
C VAL A 440 14.05 10.09 17.43
N LYS A 441 15.26 9.69 17.85
CA LYS A 441 15.67 9.71 19.27
C LYS A 441 15.78 11.13 19.79
N ASP A 442 16.38 12.04 19.01
CA ASP A 442 16.52 13.45 19.38
C ASP A 442 15.15 14.14 19.44
N ALA A 443 14.25 13.90 18.48
CA ALA A 443 12.87 14.36 18.50
C ALA A 443 12.12 13.86 19.75
N THR A 444 12.30 12.58 20.10
CA THR A 444 11.70 11.99 21.31
C THR A 444 12.24 12.64 22.59
N ARG A 445 13.57 12.86 22.67
CA ARG A 445 14.20 13.57 23.79
C ARG A 445 13.64 14.99 23.92
N ASN A 446 13.61 15.75 22.83
CA ASN A 446 13.11 17.12 22.79
C ASN A 446 11.63 17.20 23.20
N ALA A 447 10.80 16.27 22.73
CA ALA A 447 9.40 16.18 23.14
C ALA A 447 9.24 15.93 24.64
N ASN A 448 10.05 15.02 25.23
CA ASN A 448 10.04 14.76 26.66
C ASN A 448 10.53 15.97 27.49
N GLU A 449 11.56 16.68 27.03
CA GLU A 449 12.02 17.90 27.70
C GLU A 449 10.95 19.00 27.68
N ARG A 450 10.24 19.17 26.55
CA ARG A 450 9.09 20.10 26.47
C ARG A 450 7.96 19.69 27.41
N TRP A 451 7.68 18.40 27.50
CA TRP A 451 6.68 17.88 28.42
C TRP A 451 7.04 18.18 29.87
N GLU A 452 8.29 17.96 30.30
CA GLU A 452 8.69 18.27 31.67
C GLU A 452 8.68 19.78 31.97
N LYS A 453 9.00 20.65 30.98
CA LYS A 453 8.81 22.11 31.11
C LYS A 453 7.34 22.48 31.26
N SER A 454 6.48 22.03 30.33
CA SER A 454 5.04 22.30 30.39
C SER A 454 4.41 21.70 31.65
N LYS A 455 4.85 20.54 32.11
CA LYS A 455 4.33 19.87 33.30
C LYS A 455 4.52 20.76 34.53
N LYS A 456 5.72 21.32 34.74
CA LYS A 456 6.03 22.29 35.81
C LYS A 456 5.15 23.54 35.74
N GLU A 457 4.92 24.09 34.54
CA GLU A 457 4.02 25.25 34.37
C GLU A 457 2.55 24.92 34.67
N THR A 458 2.15 23.66 34.46
CA THR A 458 0.77 23.21 34.61
C THR A 458 0.42 22.63 35.97
N GLU A 459 1.35 22.59 36.93
CA GLU A 459 1.10 22.04 38.27
C GLU A 459 -0.06 22.75 38.99
N ASN A 460 -0.38 23.99 38.60
CA ASN A 460 -1.50 24.78 39.14
C ASN A 460 -2.80 24.70 38.31
N ILE A 461 -2.86 23.87 37.25
CA ILE A 461 -4.01 23.78 36.35
C ILE A 461 -4.96 22.65 36.79
N ASN A 462 -6.26 22.77 36.43
CA ASN A 462 -7.28 21.74 36.59
C ASN A 462 -6.80 20.34 36.10
N GLU A 463 -7.03 19.32 36.92
CA GLU A 463 -6.69 17.91 36.67
C GLU A 463 -7.13 17.40 35.30
N LEU A 464 -8.32 17.80 34.82
CA LEU A 464 -8.82 17.39 33.51
C LEU A 464 -7.94 17.90 32.35
N GLN A 465 -7.47 19.14 32.43
CA GLN A 465 -6.57 19.70 31.41
C GLN A 465 -5.20 19.04 31.48
N PHE A 466 -4.70 18.74 32.68
CA PHE A 466 -3.44 18.02 32.85
C PHE A 466 -3.50 16.61 32.24
N LYS A 467 -4.59 15.87 32.46
CA LYS A 467 -4.83 14.56 31.85
C LYS A 467 -4.88 14.65 30.32
N ALA A 468 -5.57 15.65 29.77
CA ALA A 468 -5.64 15.90 28.33
C ALA A 468 -4.25 16.21 27.74
N ARG A 469 -3.45 17.07 28.39
CA ARG A 469 -2.08 17.39 27.96
C ARG A 469 -1.16 16.16 28.03
N ARG A 470 -1.28 15.33 29.06
CA ARG A 470 -0.52 14.07 29.18
C ARG A 470 -0.87 13.10 28.06
N ALA A 471 -2.16 12.97 27.74
CA ALA A 471 -2.61 12.16 26.62
C ALA A 471 -2.05 12.69 25.29
N ALA A 472 -2.08 14.00 25.07
CA ALA A 472 -1.51 14.64 23.88
C ALA A 472 0.02 14.44 23.78
N HIS A 473 0.76 14.49 24.89
CA HIS A 473 2.20 14.17 24.89
C HIS A 473 2.47 12.71 24.55
N LYS A 474 1.75 11.78 25.18
CA LYS A 474 1.84 10.35 24.85
C LYS A 474 1.55 10.12 23.36
N GLN A 475 0.56 10.83 22.83
CA GLN A 475 0.20 10.77 21.42
C GLN A 475 1.32 11.31 20.52
N LEU A 476 1.94 12.43 20.88
CA LEU A 476 3.07 13.00 20.15
C LEU A 476 4.26 12.03 20.08
N LEU A 477 4.58 11.36 21.19
CA LEU A 477 5.63 10.34 21.22
C LEU A 477 5.33 9.17 20.28
N GLN A 478 4.07 8.71 20.26
CA GLN A 478 3.63 7.67 19.32
C GLN A 478 3.69 8.14 17.86
N ASP A 479 3.42 9.42 17.60
CA ASP A 479 3.53 9.99 16.25
C ASP A 479 4.99 10.09 15.80
N ILE A 480 5.92 10.45 16.71
CA ILE A 480 7.37 10.45 16.41
C ILE A 480 7.85 9.05 16.08
N ASP A 481 7.46 8.05 16.86
CA ASP A 481 7.82 6.65 16.62
C ASP A 481 7.21 6.13 15.30
N GLY A 482 5.90 6.34 15.09
CA GLY A 482 5.22 5.96 13.85
C GLY A 482 5.79 6.65 12.60
N ALA A 483 6.16 7.93 12.71
CA ALA A 483 6.87 8.63 11.64
C ALA A 483 8.24 8.02 11.37
N GLY A 484 8.97 7.65 12.42
CA GLY A 484 10.25 6.95 12.31
C GLY A 484 10.10 5.65 11.53
N LYS A 485 9.11 4.82 11.88
CA LYS A 485 8.81 3.56 11.16
C LYS A 485 8.50 3.80 9.69
N VAL A 486 7.62 4.77 9.38
CA VAL A 486 7.29 5.13 7.99
C VAL A 486 8.52 5.61 7.21
N ALA A 487 9.36 6.45 7.81
CA ALA A 487 10.57 6.96 7.17
C ALA A 487 11.63 5.87 6.94
N MET A 488 11.75 4.90 7.86
CA MET A 488 12.75 3.82 7.78
C MET A 488 12.56 2.92 6.55
N HIS A 489 11.33 2.69 6.11
CA HIS A 489 11.05 1.84 4.95
C HIS A 489 11.76 2.31 3.67
N ARG A 490 12.03 3.61 3.52
CA ARG A 490 12.77 4.17 2.38
C ARG A 490 14.15 3.56 2.20
N PHE A 491 14.77 3.09 3.28
CA PHE A 491 16.16 2.68 3.29
C PHE A 491 16.34 1.16 3.28
N ASN A 492 15.25 0.38 3.29
CA ASN A 492 15.31 -1.07 3.38
C ASN A 492 15.99 -1.70 2.16
N PRO A 493 17.04 -2.54 2.34
CA PRO A 493 17.86 -3.08 1.26
C PRO A 493 17.06 -3.88 0.22
N ARG A 494 16.04 -4.61 0.68
CA ARG A 494 15.23 -5.50 -0.13
C ARG A 494 13.81 -5.55 0.41
N PHE A 495 12.86 -5.76 -0.49
CA PHE A 495 11.53 -6.19 -0.12
C PHE A 495 11.59 -7.56 0.54
N SER A 496 10.80 -7.77 1.58
CA SER A 496 10.64 -9.06 2.23
C SER A 496 9.21 -9.23 2.69
N VAL A 497 8.72 -10.47 2.66
CA VAL A 497 7.46 -10.85 3.28
C VAL A 497 7.54 -10.60 4.79
N LEU A 498 6.43 -10.26 5.43
CA LEU A 498 6.40 -10.08 6.89
C LEU A 498 6.64 -11.39 7.63
N GLY A 499 6.22 -12.50 7.01
CA GLY A 499 6.36 -13.87 7.51
C GLY A 499 5.23 -14.77 7.03
N THR A 500 5.33 -16.04 7.38
CA THR A 500 4.31 -17.05 7.15
C THR A 500 3.87 -17.62 8.51
N ASP A 501 2.61 -17.98 8.65
CA ASP A 501 2.14 -18.66 9.85
C ASP A 501 2.02 -20.18 9.69
N ARG A 502 1.66 -20.90 10.78
CA ARG A 502 1.62 -22.37 10.76
C ARG A 502 0.56 -22.96 9.83
N ASP A 503 -0.42 -22.17 9.41
CA ASP A 503 -1.42 -22.62 8.44
C ASP A 503 -0.97 -22.35 6.99
N GLY A 504 0.27 -21.86 6.78
CA GLY A 504 0.82 -21.57 5.47
C GLY A 504 0.40 -20.21 4.90
N ARG A 505 -0.25 -19.34 5.69
CA ARG A 505 -0.63 -18.00 5.22
C ARG A 505 0.57 -17.08 5.21
N THR A 506 0.85 -16.46 4.06
CA THR A 506 1.97 -15.53 3.88
C THR A 506 1.47 -14.10 3.93
N TYR A 507 2.11 -13.27 4.75
CA TYR A 507 1.73 -11.90 5.02
C TYR A 507 2.68 -10.94 4.31
N TYR A 508 2.12 -10.00 3.55
CA TYR A 508 2.85 -9.00 2.78
C TYR A 508 2.45 -7.61 3.24
N ALA A 509 3.44 -6.75 3.43
CA ALA A 509 3.22 -5.33 3.65
C ALA A 509 4.27 -4.53 2.88
N LEU A 510 3.80 -3.56 2.12
CA LEU A 510 4.64 -2.77 1.25
C LEU A 510 5.07 -1.48 1.94
N SER A 511 6.24 -0.99 1.52
CA SER A 511 6.77 0.31 1.94
C SER A 511 5.76 1.41 1.63
N PRO A 512 5.63 2.44 2.49
CA PRO A 512 4.81 3.62 2.20
C PRO A 512 5.25 4.31 0.91
N SER A 513 4.33 5.03 0.26
CA SER A 513 4.64 5.80 -0.94
C SER A 513 5.69 6.89 -0.66
N LEU A 514 6.39 7.36 -1.70
CA LEU A 514 7.43 8.38 -1.57
C LEU A 514 6.93 9.64 -0.84
N SER A 515 5.72 10.10 -1.17
CA SER A 515 5.15 11.29 -0.53
C SER A 515 4.84 11.10 0.96
N GLU A 516 4.54 9.88 1.39
CA GLU A 516 4.30 9.58 2.80
C GLU A 516 5.61 9.53 3.58
N SER A 517 6.63 8.90 3.00
CA SER A 517 7.98 8.83 3.55
C SER A 517 8.62 10.22 3.67
N ASP A 518 8.53 11.05 2.63
CA ASP A 518 8.99 12.45 2.66
C ASP A 518 8.27 13.25 3.75
N SER A 519 6.95 13.08 3.85
CA SER A 519 6.14 13.75 4.87
C SER A 519 6.54 13.33 6.29
N ALA A 520 6.90 12.06 6.49
CA ALA A 520 7.35 11.54 7.77
C ALA A 520 8.73 12.12 8.16
N LEU A 521 9.66 12.17 7.21
CA LEU A 521 10.98 12.81 7.39
C LEU A 521 10.84 14.30 7.74
N GLU A 522 10.00 15.04 7.03
CA GLU A 522 9.74 16.46 7.31
C GLU A 522 9.17 16.65 8.73
N PHE A 523 8.27 15.75 9.16
CA PHE A 523 7.72 15.81 10.52
C PHE A 523 8.80 15.55 11.59
N ILE A 524 9.65 14.54 11.41
CA ILE A 524 10.76 14.26 12.34
C ILE A 524 11.70 15.46 12.39
N ALA A 525 12.10 15.99 11.24
CA ALA A 525 12.98 17.16 11.16
C ALA A 525 12.39 18.39 11.87
N SER A 526 11.07 18.63 11.72
CA SER A 526 10.40 19.72 12.43
C SER A 526 10.44 19.56 13.95
N MET A 527 10.30 18.32 14.46
CA MET A 527 10.37 18.04 15.90
C MET A 527 11.79 18.24 16.45
N VAL A 528 12.82 17.95 15.65
CA VAL A 528 14.22 18.19 16.01
C VAL A 528 14.55 19.69 16.02
N ALA A 529 14.06 20.46 15.05
CA ALA A 529 14.39 21.88 14.89
C ALA A 529 13.75 22.82 15.94
N ASP A 530 12.60 22.46 16.49
CA ASP A 530 11.80 23.30 17.40
C ASP A 530 12.43 23.48 18.82
N THR A 531 13.75 23.37 19.01
CA THR A 531 14.40 23.50 20.35
C THR A 531 14.66 24.94 20.79
N ASP A 532 14.83 25.87 19.85
CA ASP A 532 15.52 27.14 20.15
C ASP A 532 14.64 28.41 20.00
N ASP A 533 13.55 28.37 19.24
CA ASP A 533 12.73 29.56 18.99
C ASP A 533 11.46 29.59 19.85
N ALA A 534 11.58 30.14 21.05
CA ALA A 534 10.45 30.44 21.96
C ALA A 534 9.42 31.43 21.37
N ASN A 535 9.69 32.03 20.21
CA ASN A 535 8.76 32.93 19.52
C ASN A 535 7.92 32.15 18.51
N GLY A 536 6.97 31.41 19.05
CA GLY A 536 6.04 30.56 18.34
C GLY A 536 5.27 31.27 17.21
N ASN A 537 5.61 30.93 15.96
CA ASN A 537 4.64 30.97 14.87
C ASN A 537 5.00 30.11 13.65
N SER A 538 6.05 29.29 13.71
CA SER A 538 6.31 28.25 12.71
C SER A 538 5.34 27.10 12.89
N LYS A 539 4.05 27.34 12.62
CA LYS A 539 3.12 26.25 12.32
C LYS A 539 3.62 25.63 11.03
N ALA A 540 4.51 24.64 11.13
CA ALA A 540 4.89 23.75 10.05
C ALA A 540 3.58 23.14 9.56
N ARG A 541 3.00 23.78 8.54
CA ARG A 541 1.64 23.53 8.12
C ARG A 541 1.72 22.23 7.35
N ARG A 542 1.38 21.12 8.02
CA ARG A 542 1.23 19.78 7.44
C ARG A 542 0.29 19.85 6.23
N LYS A 543 0.79 20.20 5.05
CA LYS A 543 0.06 20.10 3.77
C LYS A 543 0.16 18.64 3.30
N ARG A 544 -0.30 17.71 4.13
CA ARG A 544 -0.42 16.31 3.75
C ARG A 544 -1.74 16.15 3.01
N ARG A 545 -1.69 15.67 1.77
CA ARG A 545 -2.88 15.16 1.09
C ARG A 545 -3.01 13.69 1.47
N SER A 546 -3.53 13.44 2.67
CA SER A 546 -3.83 12.09 3.12
C SER A 546 -4.99 11.52 2.30
N LYS A 547 -4.98 10.20 2.08
CA LYS A 547 -6.03 9.51 1.34
C LYS A 547 -7.27 9.33 2.18
N ARG A 548 -8.43 9.45 1.53
CA ARG A 548 -9.71 9.30 2.22
C ARG A 548 -9.93 7.88 2.69
N GLU A 549 -10.66 7.70 3.79
CA GLU A 549 -11.12 6.37 4.23
C GLU A 549 -11.78 5.56 3.11
N GLU A 550 -12.58 6.22 2.25
CA GLU A 550 -13.19 5.60 1.05
C GLU A 550 -12.14 5.01 0.10
N GLU A 551 -11.03 5.73 -0.13
CA GLU A 551 -9.93 5.27 -0.99
C GLU A 551 -9.20 4.09 -0.34
N ARG A 552 -8.95 4.15 0.97
CA ARG A 552 -8.32 3.04 1.73
C ARG A 552 -9.17 1.78 1.73
N SER A 553 -10.48 1.93 1.98
CA SER A 553 -11.44 0.81 1.98
C SER A 553 -11.64 0.17 0.60
N SER A 554 -11.25 0.87 -0.47
CA SER A 554 -11.29 0.33 -1.83
C SER A 554 -10.17 -0.66 -2.13
N LEU A 555 -9.16 -0.77 -1.24
CA LEU A 555 -8.05 -1.73 -1.35
C LEU A 555 -7.36 -1.69 -2.71
N LYS A 556 -7.22 -0.51 -3.31
CA LYS A 556 -6.59 -0.37 -4.64
C LYS A 556 -5.08 -0.30 -4.57
N GLU A 557 -4.54 0.15 -3.45
CA GLU A 557 -3.13 0.53 -3.33
C GLU A 557 -2.42 -0.29 -2.26
N TRP A 558 -1.40 -1.02 -2.68
CA TRP A 558 -0.71 -2.02 -1.87
C TRP A 558 -0.17 -1.48 -0.53
N SER A 559 0.31 -0.25 -0.52
CA SER A 559 0.93 0.36 0.65
C SER A 559 -0.03 0.65 1.82
N TRP A 560 -1.34 0.49 1.65
CA TRP A 560 -2.36 0.89 2.65
C TRP A 560 -3.03 -0.27 3.40
N PHE A 561 -2.58 -1.50 3.20
CA PHE A 561 -3.11 -2.66 3.88
C PHE A 561 -2.08 -3.80 3.96
N ILE A 562 -2.35 -4.79 4.80
CA ILE A 562 -1.61 -6.06 4.83
C ILE A 562 -2.32 -7.01 3.87
N ALA A 563 -1.61 -7.45 2.84
CA ALA A 563 -2.09 -8.50 1.95
C ALA A 563 -1.74 -9.86 2.56
N VAL A 564 -2.65 -10.82 2.48
CA VAL A 564 -2.44 -12.17 2.98
C VAL A 564 -2.81 -13.15 1.87
N TRP A 565 -1.88 -14.01 1.50
CA TRP A 565 -2.16 -15.14 0.63
C TRP A 565 -2.41 -16.40 1.48
N GLY A 566 -3.52 -17.09 1.24
CA GLY A 566 -3.81 -18.40 1.81
C GLY A 566 -5.30 -18.59 2.12
N THR A 567 -5.60 -19.68 2.82
CA THR A 567 -6.97 -19.99 3.26
C THR A 567 -7.46 -19.02 4.34
N LYS A 568 -8.75 -18.71 4.33
CA LYS A 568 -9.36 -17.93 5.41
C LYS A 568 -9.41 -18.79 6.67
N PRO A 569 -9.13 -18.23 7.88
CA PRO A 569 -9.27 -19.00 9.11
C PRO A 569 -10.69 -19.57 9.21
N PRO A 570 -10.86 -20.86 9.53
CA PRO A 570 -12.18 -21.42 9.76
C PRO A 570 -12.84 -20.65 10.91
N LEU A 571 -14.10 -20.26 10.70
CA LEU A 571 -14.93 -19.70 11.76
C LEU A 571 -15.02 -20.77 12.85
N GLU A 572 -14.53 -20.47 14.06
CA GLU A 572 -14.56 -21.44 15.15
C GLU A 572 -15.99 -21.95 15.34
N SER A 573 -16.14 -23.28 15.32
CA SER A 573 -17.41 -24.01 15.22
C SER A 573 -18.42 -23.76 16.36
N GLY A 574 -18.18 -22.81 17.25
CA GLY A 574 -19.06 -22.40 18.35
C GLY A 574 -19.85 -21.11 18.10
N THR A 575 -19.41 -20.25 17.16
CA THR A 575 -20.25 -19.14 16.70
C THR A 575 -21.21 -19.68 15.67
N LEU A 576 -22.47 -19.91 16.09
CA LEU A 576 -23.56 -20.27 15.19
C LEU A 576 -23.45 -19.40 13.93
N PRO A 577 -23.36 -20.00 12.73
CA PRO A 577 -23.24 -19.22 11.51
C PRO A 577 -24.44 -18.29 11.47
N PHE A 578 -24.20 -16.98 11.64
CA PHE A 578 -25.20 -16.00 11.28
C PHE A 578 -25.44 -16.24 9.80
N LYS A 579 -26.52 -16.97 9.49
CA LYS A 579 -26.97 -17.23 8.13
C LYS A 579 -26.98 -15.84 7.50
N PRO A 580 -26.08 -15.54 6.54
CA PRO A 580 -26.02 -14.22 5.94
C PRO A 580 -27.44 -13.92 5.51
N ILE A 581 -28.01 -12.82 5.99
CA ILE A 581 -29.33 -12.38 5.55
C ILE A 581 -29.17 -12.28 4.04
N ALA A 582 -29.76 -13.25 3.32
CA ALA A 582 -29.65 -13.36 1.88
C ALA A 582 -30.05 -11.99 1.33
N SER A 583 -29.07 -11.25 0.85
CA SER A 583 -29.34 -10.06 0.06
C SER A 583 -30.01 -10.59 -1.18
N THR A 584 -31.33 -10.47 -1.25
CA THR A 584 -32.20 -10.89 -2.36
C THR A 584 -31.98 -10.01 -3.61
N ASP A 585 -30.73 -9.72 -3.95
CA ASP A 585 -30.38 -9.17 -5.24
C ASP A 585 -30.02 -10.39 -6.12
N ASP A 586 -31.03 -10.97 -6.78
CA ASP A 586 -31.07 -12.22 -7.56
C ASP A 586 -30.27 -12.20 -8.89
N ASP A 587 -29.17 -11.44 -9.01
CA ASP A 587 -28.55 -11.18 -10.33
C ASP A 587 -27.05 -11.50 -10.45
N ASP A 588 -26.40 -12.14 -9.47
CA ASP A 588 -24.97 -12.45 -9.59
C ASP A 588 -24.72 -13.97 -9.49
N ASP A 589 -24.20 -14.55 -10.58
CA ASP A 589 -23.57 -15.87 -10.73
C ASP A 589 -22.31 -16.00 -9.83
N ASP A 590 -22.39 -15.57 -8.57
CA ASP A 590 -21.36 -15.80 -7.58
C ASP A 590 -21.43 -17.28 -7.17
N GLU A 591 -20.76 -18.14 -7.94
CA GLU A 591 -20.48 -19.52 -7.53
C GLU A 591 -20.05 -19.55 -6.06
N PRO A 592 -20.57 -20.50 -5.25
CA PRO A 592 -20.30 -20.55 -3.82
C PRO A 592 -18.79 -20.51 -3.60
N ASP A 593 -18.34 -19.38 -3.08
CA ASP A 593 -16.94 -19.02 -2.97
C ASP A 593 -16.25 -20.09 -2.10
N ASP A 594 -15.53 -21.03 -2.74
CA ASP A 594 -14.89 -22.12 -2.00
C ASP A 594 -13.87 -21.51 -1.03
N GLU A 595 -14.21 -21.51 0.27
CA GLU A 595 -13.37 -20.94 1.33
C GLU A 595 -12.10 -21.77 1.57
N THR A 596 -12.01 -22.97 0.98
CA THR A 596 -10.85 -23.86 1.09
C THR A 596 -9.73 -23.55 0.10
N VAL A 597 -10.01 -22.74 -0.93
CA VAL A 597 -9.01 -22.36 -1.94
C VAL A 597 -8.21 -21.16 -1.46
N ASP A 598 -6.89 -21.21 -1.63
CA ASP A 598 -6.00 -20.08 -1.36
C ASP A 598 -6.38 -18.86 -2.20
N LYS A 599 -6.59 -17.73 -1.51
CA LYS A 599 -7.02 -16.47 -2.12
C LYS A 599 -6.27 -15.31 -1.48
N TRP A 600 -6.31 -14.16 -2.14
CA TRP A 600 -5.83 -12.91 -1.56
C TRP A 600 -6.85 -12.30 -0.60
N TRP A 601 -6.37 -11.96 0.59
CA TRP A 601 -7.11 -11.21 1.60
C TRP A 601 -6.38 -9.93 1.96
N ALA A 602 -7.12 -8.98 2.53
CA ALA A 602 -6.59 -7.71 2.96
C ALA A 602 -7.12 -7.31 4.35
N ILE A 603 -6.21 -6.74 5.15
CA ILE A 603 -6.52 -6.11 6.44
C ILE A 603 -5.92 -4.70 6.44
N TRP A 604 -6.76 -3.67 6.44
CA TRP A 604 -6.35 -2.29 6.21
C TRP A 604 -6.53 -1.35 7.41
N GLN A 605 -7.23 -1.79 8.46
CA GLN A 605 -7.44 -0.97 9.65
C GLN A 605 -6.36 -1.29 10.70
N PRO A 606 -5.67 -0.28 11.28
CA PRO A 606 -4.66 -0.52 12.32
C PRO A 606 -5.18 -1.35 13.51
N VAL A 607 -6.43 -1.10 13.91
CA VAL A 607 -7.09 -1.83 15.01
C VAL A 607 -7.29 -3.31 14.66
N GLU A 608 -7.68 -3.62 13.42
CA GLU A 608 -7.85 -5.00 12.97
C GLU A 608 -6.50 -5.73 12.82
N ILE A 609 -5.44 -5.02 12.44
CA ILE A 609 -4.08 -5.60 12.40
C ILE A 609 -3.61 -5.97 13.81
N ARG A 610 -3.88 -5.14 14.83
CA ARG A 610 -3.57 -5.49 16.24
C ARG A 610 -4.40 -6.68 16.73
N LYS A 611 -5.66 -6.81 16.28
CA LYS A 611 -6.45 -8.02 16.55
C LYS A 611 -5.81 -9.24 15.89
N LEU A 612 -5.30 -9.13 14.67
CA LEU A 612 -4.57 -10.20 13.99
C LEU A 612 -3.33 -10.60 14.79
N VAL A 613 -2.54 -9.64 15.29
CA VAL A 613 -1.41 -9.91 16.18
C VAL A 613 -1.83 -10.72 17.41
N SER A 614 -2.86 -10.25 18.11
CA SER A 614 -3.41 -10.95 19.28
C SER A 614 -3.92 -12.35 18.92
N TRP A 615 -4.53 -12.50 17.75
CA TRP A 615 -5.04 -13.77 17.25
C TRP A 615 -3.90 -14.78 17.01
N ILE A 616 -2.85 -14.38 16.29
CA ILE A 616 -1.66 -15.23 16.03
C ILE A 616 -0.99 -15.63 17.35
N THR A 617 -0.88 -14.68 18.27
CA THR A 617 -0.24 -14.88 19.58
C THR A 617 -1.00 -15.90 20.44
N ILE A 618 -2.33 -15.81 20.48
CA ILE A 618 -3.19 -16.73 21.24
C ILE A 618 -3.25 -18.09 20.55
N LYS A 619 -3.51 -18.13 19.22
CA LYS A 619 -3.68 -19.37 18.46
C LYS A 619 -2.46 -20.27 18.54
N TYR A 620 -1.27 -19.69 18.51
CA TYR A 620 -0.01 -20.44 18.51
C TYR A 620 0.71 -20.45 19.85
N HIS A 621 0.04 -20.07 20.94
CA HIS A 621 0.56 -20.14 22.31
C HIS A 621 1.92 -19.40 22.50
N LEU A 622 2.10 -18.26 21.82
CA LEU A 622 3.37 -17.51 21.86
C LEU A 622 3.61 -16.83 23.22
N ASN A 623 2.57 -16.68 24.05
CA ASN A 623 2.66 -16.10 25.40
C ASN A 623 3.09 -17.10 26.47
N GLU A 624 3.06 -18.40 26.18
CA GLU A 624 3.53 -19.41 27.12
C GLU A 624 5.04 -19.31 27.16
N VAL A 625 5.56 -18.60 28.18
CA VAL A 625 6.97 -18.67 28.55
C VAL A 625 7.24 -20.14 28.77
N GLU A 626 8.20 -20.71 28.04
CA GLU A 626 8.69 -22.07 28.28
C GLU A 626 9.22 -22.10 29.71
N THR A 627 8.33 -22.33 30.68
CA THR A 627 8.69 -22.64 32.06
C THR A 627 9.19 -24.07 31.99
N SER A 628 10.43 -24.19 31.53
CA SER A 628 11.13 -25.42 31.33
C SER A 628 10.99 -26.26 32.58
N SER A 629 10.39 -27.42 32.34
CA SER A 629 10.45 -28.66 33.08
C SER A 629 11.89 -28.98 33.48
N THR A 630 12.40 -28.24 34.47
CA THR A 630 13.65 -28.51 35.17
C THR A 630 13.31 -29.35 36.41
N SER A 631 12.58 -30.45 36.20
CA SER A 631 12.36 -31.46 37.23
C SER A 631 12.48 -32.85 36.59
N SER A 632 13.61 -33.50 36.87
CA SER A 632 13.73 -34.90 37.33
C SER A 632 12.98 -35.98 36.53
N ALA A 633 13.54 -37.10 36.08
CA ALA A 633 14.76 -37.79 36.50
C ALA A 633 15.09 -38.90 35.49
N ALA A 634 16.35 -39.33 35.56
CA ALA A 634 16.90 -40.58 35.06
C ALA A 634 15.88 -41.73 34.93
N SER A 635 15.72 -42.26 33.72
CA SER A 635 15.21 -43.60 33.48
C SER A 635 16.20 -44.32 32.58
N THR A 636 16.72 -45.41 33.12
CA THR A 636 17.72 -46.34 32.61
C THR A 636 17.32 -46.94 31.25
N PRO A 637 18.27 -47.25 30.35
CA PRO A 637 17.96 -47.89 29.07
C PRO A 637 17.72 -49.39 29.26
N SER A 638 16.49 -49.84 29.02
CA SER A 638 16.18 -51.26 28.81
C SER A 638 16.36 -51.60 27.34
N ALA A 639 17.35 -52.45 27.05
CA ALA A 639 17.50 -53.12 25.77
C ALA A 639 16.43 -54.20 25.66
N ASP A 640 15.45 -54.02 24.78
CA ASP A 640 14.76 -55.16 24.19
C ASP A 640 14.34 -54.85 22.76
N GLY A 641 14.65 -55.77 21.86
CA GLY A 641 14.59 -55.58 20.42
C GLY A 641 13.22 -55.89 19.84
N SER A 642 12.82 -55.12 18.83
CA SER A 642 12.12 -55.60 17.63
C SER A 642 11.99 -54.44 16.62
N PRO A 643 12.38 -54.62 15.34
CA PRO A 643 12.20 -53.61 14.31
C PRO A 643 10.74 -53.65 13.79
N PRO A 644 9.96 -52.56 13.84
CA PRO A 644 8.72 -52.51 13.12
C PRO A 644 9.02 -52.22 11.65
N THR A 645 8.78 -53.26 10.86
CA THR A 645 8.24 -53.30 9.50
C THR A 645 8.19 -51.97 8.75
N ALA A 646 8.90 -51.93 7.62
CA ALA A 646 8.83 -50.92 6.59
C ALA A 646 7.37 -50.70 6.12
N TRP A 647 6.89 -49.47 6.29
CA TRP A 647 5.74 -48.96 5.55
C TRP A 647 6.28 -48.04 4.45
N GLU A 648 5.96 -48.40 3.22
CA GLU A 648 6.34 -47.70 2.00
C GLU A 648 5.75 -46.28 1.95
N GLY A 649 6.63 -45.28 1.91
CA GLY A 649 6.75 -44.40 0.74
C GLY A 649 5.53 -43.57 0.32
N GLY A 650 4.85 -42.91 1.25
CA GLY A 650 4.06 -41.73 0.94
C GLY A 650 4.81 -40.48 1.38
N ASP A 651 5.59 -39.86 0.50
CA ASP A 651 6.21 -38.53 0.71
C ASP A 651 5.09 -37.46 0.79
N ILE A 652 4.37 -37.44 1.90
CA ILE A 652 3.61 -36.26 2.32
C ILE A 652 4.68 -35.26 2.73
N ARG A 653 5.06 -34.41 1.76
CA ARG A 653 5.92 -33.25 1.94
C ARG A 653 5.25 -32.35 2.99
N MET A 654 5.47 -32.62 4.28
CA MET A 654 4.97 -31.78 5.36
C MET A 654 5.59 -30.41 5.14
N SER A 655 4.76 -29.45 4.79
CA SER A 655 5.18 -28.06 4.64
C SER A 655 5.93 -27.66 5.91
N PRO A 656 7.15 -27.10 5.82
CA PRO A 656 7.93 -26.73 6.99
C PRO A 656 7.11 -25.74 7.81
N GLN A 657 6.58 -26.22 8.94
CA GLN A 657 5.78 -25.39 9.84
C GLN A 657 6.65 -24.25 10.34
N SER A 658 6.12 -23.02 10.27
CA SER A 658 6.86 -21.84 10.74
C SER A 658 7.28 -21.99 12.19
N SER A 659 8.56 -21.71 12.44
CA SER A 659 9.15 -21.83 13.77
C SER A 659 8.52 -20.81 14.73
N ARG A 660 8.61 -21.07 16.04
CA ARG A 660 8.15 -20.11 17.06
C ARG A 660 8.83 -18.74 16.90
N LEU A 661 10.10 -18.72 16.52
CA LEU A 661 10.86 -17.48 16.32
C LEU A 661 10.37 -16.71 15.08
N GLU A 662 10.02 -17.40 14.00
CA GLU A 662 9.42 -16.78 12.81
C GLU A 662 8.06 -16.16 13.13
N LEU A 663 7.23 -16.85 13.93
CA LEU A 663 5.94 -16.31 14.38
C LEU A 663 6.08 -15.07 15.26
N LEU A 664 7.07 -15.04 16.16
CA LEU A 664 7.38 -13.86 16.97
C LEU A 664 7.86 -12.69 16.11
N THR A 665 8.67 -12.98 15.09
CA THR A 665 9.12 -11.99 14.10
C THR A 665 7.94 -11.44 13.30
N LEU A 666 7.04 -12.32 12.82
CA LEU A 666 5.81 -11.92 12.14
C LEU A 666 4.95 -11.01 13.03
N VAL A 667 4.72 -11.39 14.29
CA VAL A 667 3.98 -10.57 15.26
C VAL A 667 4.60 -9.18 15.42
N ALA A 668 5.92 -9.09 15.62
CA ALA A 668 6.61 -7.81 15.77
C ALA A 668 6.48 -6.94 14.50
N ASN A 669 6.64 -7.54 13.32
CA ASN A 669 6.51 -6.86 12.05
C ASN A 669 5.08 -6.33 11.80
N LEU A 670 4.05 -7.10 12.17
CA LEU A 670 2.65 -6.70 12.09
C LEU A 670 2.35 -5.52 13.05
N GLU A 671 2.92 -5.53 14.26
CA GLU A 671 2.78 -4.41 15.21
C GLU A 671 3.44 -3.14 14.70
N ASP A 672 4.67 -3.25 14.18
CA ASP A 672 5.40 -2.13 13.58
C ASP A 672 4.64 -1.52 12.41
N TYR A 673 4.09 -2.36 11.52
CA TYR A 673 3.27 -1.89 10.41
C TYR A 673 1.98 -1.22 10.90
N ALA A 674 1.30 -1.77 11.91
CA ALA A 674 0.10 -1.17 12.49
C ALA A 674 0.37 0.23 13.07
N LEU A 675 1.50 0.41 13.76
CA LEU A 675 1.93 1.71 14.31
C LEU A 675 2.20 2.73 13.20
N GLY A 676 2.95 2.33 12.16
CA GLY A 676 3.21 3.19 11.00
C GLY A 676 1.93 3.58 10.25
N LEU A 677 1.00 2.64 10.09
CA LEU A 677 -0.30 2.88 9.46
C LEU A 677 -1.19 3.81 10.30
N GLU A 678 -1.20 3.65 11.62
CA GLU A 678 -1.95 4.52 12.53
C GLU A 678 -1.50 5.98 12.45
N PHE A 679 -0.18 6.22 12.40
CA PHE A 679 0.39 7.55 12.16
C PHE A 679 -0.09 8.14 10.82
N ARG A 680 -0.10 7.34 9.75
CA ARG A 680 -0.55 7.75 8.41
C ARG A 680 -2.03 8.12 8.39
N VAL A 681 -2.87 7.34 9.09
CA VAL A 681 -4.32 7.58 9.20
C VAL A 681 -4.61 8.83 10.02
N ARG A 682 -3.99 9.02 11.19
CA ARG A 682 -4.24 10.22 12.02
C ARG A 682 -3.84 11.52 11.35
N ALA A 683 -2.75 11.51 10.59
CA ALA A 683 -2.32 12.67 9.83
C ALA A 683 -3.40 13.17 8.83
N GLU A 684 -4.39 12.34 8.50
CA GLU A 684 -5.60 12.72 7.73
C GLU A 684 -6.57 13.56 8.57
N GLU A 685 -6.92 13.09 9.77
CA GLU A 685 -7.99 13.66 10.61
C GLU A 685 -7.68 15.10 11.03
N ASP A 686 -6.41 15.38 11.36
CA ASP A 686 -5.93 16.71 11.73
C ASP A 686 -6.08 17.76 10.62
N THR A 687 -6.12 17.34 9.35
CA THR A 687 -6.27 18.27 8.21
C THR A 687 -7.72 18.67 7.94
N HIS A 688 -8.68 17.91 8.49
CA HIS A 688 -10.11 18.05 8.18
C HIS A 688 -10.93 18.69 9.31
N THR A 689 -10.41 18.74 10.53
CA THR A 689 -11.01 19.56 11.58
C THR A 689 -10.81 21.02 11.22
N PRO A 690 -11.88 21.77 10.86
CA PRO A 690 -11.76 23.21 10.66
C PRO A 690 -11.16 23.79 11.94
N PRO A 691 -10.26 24.79 11.84
CA PRO A 691 -9.80 25.49 13.03
C PRO A 691 -11.06 25.92 13.76
N VAL A 692 -11.27 25.39 14.96
CA VAL A 692 -12.31 25.88 15.84
C VAL A 692 -11.90 27.33 16.04
N ASP A 693 -12.60 28.25 15.36
CA ASP A 693 -12.49 29.66 15.61
C ASP A 693 -12.84 29.79 17.09
N SER A 694 -11.77 29.82 17.89
CA SER A 694 -11.83 30.17 19.30
C SER A 694 -12.24 31.62 19.25
N ASP A 695 -13.56 31.79 19.16
CA ASP A 695 -14.25 33.05 19.07
C ASP A 695 -13.70 33.89 20.21
N LYS A 696 -12.77 34.77 19.85
CA LYS A 696 -12.25 35.79 20.74
C LYS A 696 -13.40 36.76 20.88
N GLY A 697 -14.40 36.36 21.66
CA GLY A 697 -15.42 37.20 22.25
C GLY A 697 -14.73 38.18 23.18
N LYS A 698 -13.95 39.10 22.61
CA LYS A 698 -13.70 40.40 23.20
C LYS A 698 -15.02 41.15 23.07
N GLY A 699 -15.93 40.86 23.99
CA GLY A 699 -17.06 41.73 24.28
C GLY A 699 -16.49 43.11 24.58
N LYS A 700 -16.61 44.00 23.60
CA LYS A 700 -16.37 45.43 23.77
C LYS A 700 -17.57 45.94 24.57
N ALA A 701 -17.41 46.09 25.88
CA ALA A 701 -18.38 46.81 26.69
C ALA A 701 -18.42 48.26 26.20
N THR A 702 -19.56 48.69 25.69
CA THR A 702 -19.94 50.09 25.45
C THR A 702 -20.96 50.51 26.47
#